data_AF-A0A6M1RQQ1-F1
#
_entry.id   AF-A0A6M1RQQ1-F1
#
_cell.length_a   1.000
_cell.length_b   1.000
_cell.length_c   1.000
_cell.angle_alpha   90.00
_cell.angle_beta   90.00
_cell.angle_gamma   90.00
#
_symmetry.space_group_name_H-M   'P 1'
#
loop_
_entity.id
_entity.type
_entity.pdbx_description
1 polymer ?
#
loop_
_entity_poly.entity_id
_entity_poly.type
_entity_poly.pdbx_seq_one_letter_code
_entity_poly.pdbx_strand_id
1 'polypeptide(L)'
;MLSSAAYAAATMPAHAEPISFAIFSALYTIGIPGAIANAISLVAIPALAIGGSLALGRARAPSIKASDAKSTFESSEAQVMDGIGRVRVGGLQAFGNSDGSTRARLVCRLNGPIDAVEEYYIGGREVTVDPNGDVSSPPWSKNGGSWCNWKDKPGTGGETAWSSLLSLFPDLWTSAHRVRGIAQSLTIWYNPGLSEDKYFTLYQGGIPSTEQVIRASRLYDPRTGLTAWSDNGILACAHVLRRDPAFAFGMFDWSLIASEANKADVLVATKTGTEKRARAWGIWGWETARSDVMQQLLDSIGAELRITNAGKIWFQLIDDTHVPEVEFTPDDGVELTWRSGPEAVERPNICRVTYYSPERNYESAEINLDGIAWASVEDEVSRYGPKYLDIDLPFCPSASQAQRIARRRFAQARGDTGIINTNMVGLSAWGLLYGEITLPDLGDILPVRMEAPRVDDEQGTVEIPFTVWPLLPVWNPSLDEASAPEPIPDLGYETDMISPNAPASAIQVTFPGGAGTELRIGFTLPAQEYDTAEATFRSYTGDLPNSWQGMFEGPSADAATFAYLPGSYGGLTIDARVRVFNGDDGSYYSPILHTVVGVDNTACAAPTLVSGGTSTLGSSAQLNVTVSAGELRAAYVTLESRGPTTGGIGWTPWSLVSQQNARPGQHLTFTDSRSVGTGGGDVEWRLQTLTSNGTGGPYRTLSQNVAPSS
;
A
#
# COMPACT_ATOMS: atom_id res chain seq x y z
N MET A 1 6.04 -50.08 6.25
CA MET A 1 7.01 -50.68 5.31
C MET A 1 6.63 -50.29 3.90
N LEU A 2 7.56 -49.66 3.19
CA LEU A 2 7.82 -49.68 1.74
C LEU A 2 6.70 -50.09 0.76
N SER A 3 6.31 -49.09 -0.06
CA SER A 3 6.22 -49.09 -1.54
C SER A 3 5.52 -50.24 -2.27
N SER A 4 4.56 -49.91 -3.15
CA SER A 4 4.78 -49.94 -4.63
C SER A 4 3.49 -49.67 -5.40
N ALA A 5 3.63 -48.91 -6.50
CA ALA A 5 2.61 -48.62 -7.49
C ALA A 5 2.55 -49.72 -8.57
N ALA A 6 1.41 -49.89 -9.23
CA ALA A 6 1.35 -50.49 -10.56
C ALA A 6 0.19 -49.92 -11.38
N TYR A 7 0.51 -49.56 -12.62
CA TYR A 7 -0.33 -48.94 -13.65
C TYR A 7 -0.83 -50.01 -14.63
N ALA A 8 -1.99 -49.73 -15.25
CA ALA A 8 -2.53 -50.21 -16.53
C ALA A 8 -3.13 -51.63 -16.68
N ALA A 9 -4.43 -51.67 -17.00
CA ALA A 9 -5.00 -52.51 -18.08
C ALA A 9 -6.40 -52.01 -18.48
N ALA A 10 -6.66 -51.93 -19.79
CA ALA A 10 -7.89 -51.47 -20.42
C ALA A 10 -8.97 -52.56 -20.54
N THR A 11 -10.25 -52.18 -20.63
CA THR A 11 -11.32 -52.63 -21.58
C THR A 11 -12.74 -52.45 -21.01
N MET A 12 -13.61 -51.77 -21.76
CA MET A 12 -15.10 -51.74 -21.60
C MET A 12 -15.73 -52.95 -22.35
N PRO A 13 -17.07 -53.22 -22.42
CA PRO A 13 -18.28 -52.54 -21.87
C PRO A 13 -19.35 -53.50 -21.25
N ALA A 14 -20.46 -52.97 -20.67
CA ALA A 14 -21.86 -53.42 -20.88
C ALA A 14 -22.89 -52.86 -19.87
N HIS A 15 -23.87 -52.11 -20.40
CA HIS A 15 -25.32 -52.04 -20.10
C HIS A 15 -25.86 -51.88 -18.66
N ALA A 16 -26.55 -50.76 -18.39
CA ALA A 16 -28.04 -50.64 -18.35
C ALA A 16 -28.48 -49.29 -17.72
N GLU A 17 -29.33 -48.52 -18.40
CA GLU A 17 -29.96 -47.28 -17.86
C GLU A 17 -31.22 -47.57 -17.00
N PRO A 18 -31.77 -46.58 -16.25
CA PRO A 18 -32.77 -45.69 -16.87
C PRO A 18 -32.72 -44.20 -16.46
N ILE A 19 -32.84 -43.33 -17.48
CA ILE A 19 -33.68 -42.12 -17.60
C ILE A 19 -33.46 -40.98 -16.58
N SER A 20 -32.77 -39.92 -17.02
CA SER A 20 -33.06 -38.52 -16.68
C SER A 20 -32.59 -37.62 -17.82
N PHE A 21 -33.50 -36.77 -18.33
CA PHE A 21 -33.36 -35.94 -19.53
C PHE A 21 -32.13 -35.01 -19.47
N ALA A 22 -31.23 -35.12 -20.46
CA ALA A 22 -30.14 -34.17 -20.72
C ALA A 22 -30.26 -33.66 -22.17
N ILE A 23 -30.26 -32.34 -22.32
CA ILE A 23 -30.32 -31.63 -23.61
C ILE A 23 -28.99 -31.82 -24.33
N PHE A 24 -29.04 -32.38 -25.55
CA PHE A 24 -27.90 -32.65 -26.42
C PHE A 24 -27.40 -31.38 -27.12
N SER A 25 -26.09 -31.12 -27.09
CA SER A 25 -25.39 -30.27 -28.05
C SER A 25 -24.73 -31.14 -29.13
N ALA A 26 -25.24 -31.09 -30.36
CA ALA A 26 -24.67 -31.80 -31.50
C ALA A 26 -23.53 -30.99 -32.12
N LEU A 27 -22.31 -31.56 -32.14
CA LEU A 27 -21.15 -31.04 -32.85
C LEU A 27 -21.04 -31.75 -34.21
N TYR A 28 -21.39 -31.07 -35.30
CA TYR A 28 -21.17 -31.61 -36.65
C TYR A 28 -19.71 -31.46 -37.06
N THR A 29 -19.08 -32.58 -37.39
CA THR A 29 -17.71 -32.67 -37.91
C THR A 29 -17.77 -32.89 -39.42
N ILE A 30 -17.23 -31.97 -40.23
CA ILE A 30 -16.91 -32.24 -41.64
C ILE A 30 -15.39 -32.33 -41.74
N GLY A 31 -14.88 -33.49 -42.19
CA GLY A 31 -13.45 -33.77 -42.30
C GLY A 31 -12.92 -33.67 -43.73
N ILE A 32 -11.67 -33.22 -43.88
CA ILE A 32 -10.69 -33.61 -44.92
C ILE A 32 -9.27 -33.52 -44.29
N PRO A 33 -8.31 -34.40 -44.63
CA PRO A 33 -7.19 -34.79 -43.77
C PRO A 33 -5.85 -34.09 -44.09
N GLY A 34 -5.00 -33.90 -43.06
CA GLY A 34 -3.56 -33.68 -43.24
C GLY A 34 -2.89 -32.76 -42.23
N ALA A 35 -2.41 -33.35 -41.13
CA ALA A 35 -1.30 -32.89 -40.27
C ALA A 35 -1.21 -31.39 -39.91
N ILE A 36 -1.82 -31.00 -38.79
CA ILE A 36 -1.22 -30.28 -37.64
C ILE A 36 -2.15 -30.58 -36.46
N ALA A 37 -1.70 -31.41 -35.52
CA ALA A 37 -2.42 -31.69 -34.27
C ALA A 37 -1.58 -31.16 -33.12
N ASN A 38 -2.05 -30.11 -32.44
CA ASN A 38 -2.16 -30.02 -30.99
C ASN A 38 -2.71 -28.65 -30.53
N ALA A 39 -3.78 -28.73 -29.73
CA ALA A 39 -4.24 -27.76 -28.73
C ALA A 39 -4.84 -26.41 -29.20
N ILE A 40 -6.02 -26.46 -29.83
CA ILE A 40 -7.07 -25.45 -29.58
C ILE A 40 -8.40 -26.20 -29.41
N SER A 41 -8.52 -26.91 -28.29
CA SER A 41 -9.84 -27.15 -27.69
C SER A 41 -10.19 -25.86 -26.99
N LEU A 42 -10.79 -24.93 -27.74
CA LEU A 42 -11.41 -23.74 -27.19
C LEU A 42 -12.36 -24.21 -26.09
N VAL A 43 -12.06 -23.85 -24.84
CA VAL A 43 -13.08 -23.87 -23.79
C VAL A 43 -14.18 -22.97 -24.33
N ALA A 44 -15.25 -23.59 -24.82
CA ALA A 44 -16.52 -22.93 -24.96
C ALA A 44 -16.87 -22.48 -23.55
N ILE A 45 -16.50 -21.23 -23.22
CA ILE A 45 -17.07 -20.54 -22.09
C ILE A 45 -18.57 -20.58 -22.38
N PRO A 46 -19.40 -21.24 -21.56
CA PRO A 46 -20.82 -21.03 -21.67
C PRO A 46 -21.02 -19.55 -21.36
N ALA A 47 -21.26 -18.75 -22.40
CA ALA A 47 -21.81 -17.42 -22.23
C ALA A 47 -23.11 -17.64 -21.46
N LEU A 48 -23.09 -17.27 -20.17
CA LEU A 48 -24.23 -17.36 -19.28
C LEU A 48 -25.31 -16.40 -19.79
N ALA A 49 -26.12 -16.90 -20.72
CA ALA A 49 -27.34 -16.29 -21.20
C ALA A 49 -28.45 -16.49 -20.16
N ILE A 50 -28.46 -15.66 -19.11
CA ILE A 50 -29.60 -15.30 -18.22
C ILE A 50 -29.18 -14.00 -17.50
N GLY A 51 -29.78 -12.82 -17.60
CA GLY A 51 -30.99 -12.33 -18.27
C GLY A 51 -31.34 -10.93 -17.72
N GLY A 52 -32.10 -10.13 -18.47
CA GLY A 52 -32.77 -8.89 -18.00
C GLY A 52 -33.90 -9.15 -17.00
N SER A 53 -33.71 -10.08 -16.06
CA SER A 53 -34.59 -10.36 -14.92
C SER A 53 -33.88 -11.31 -13.96
N LEU A 54 -32.71 -10.92 -13.41
CA LEU A 54 -32.17 -11.56 -12.21
C LEU A 54 -31.10 -10.69 -11.51
N ALA A 55 -31.48 -9.48 -11.09
CA ALA A 55 -30.75 -8.73 -10.05
C ALA A 55 -31.23 -9.11 -8.63
N LEU A 56 -31.87 -10.27 -8.48
CA LEU A 56 -32.21 -10.88 -7.19
C LEU A 56 -31.65 -12.31 -7.17
N GLY A 57 -30.51 -12.47 -6.49
CA GLY A 57 -30.11 -13.77 -5.94
C GLY A 57 -29.30 -14.72 -6.83
N ARG A 58 -28.28 -14.26 -7.57
CA ARG A 58 -27.13 -15.15 -7.81
C ARG A 58 -26.43 -15.30 -6.46
N ALA A 59 -26.46 -16.52 -5.90
CA ALA A 59 -25.63 -16.87 -4.76
C ALA A 59 -24.18 -16.59 -5.14
N ARG A 60 -23.66 -15.45 -4.69
CA ARG A 60 -22.26 -15.07 -4.90
C ARG A 60 -21.41 -16.20 -4.33
N ALA A 61 -20.47 -16.70 -5.12
CA ALA A 61 -19.40 -17.53 -4.59
C ALA A 61 -18.78 -16.78 -3.39
N PRO A 62 -18.39 -17.48 -2.30
CA PRO A 62 -17.80 -16.83 -1.14
C PRO A 62 -16.51 -16.12 -1.57
N SER A 63 -16.61 -14.81 -1.81
CA SER A 63 -15.46 -13.93 -1.89
C SER A 63 -14.88 -13.84 -0.49
N ILE A 64 -13.56 -14.00 -0.37
CA ILE A 64 -12.88 -13.80 0.91
C ILE A 64 -13.18 -12.37 1.35
N LYS A 65 -13.85 -12.24 2.51
CA LYS A 65 -14.11 -10.92 3.06
C LYS A 65 -12.77 -10.32 3.45
N ALA A 66 -12.60 -9.03 3.17
CA ALA A 66 -11.40 -8.31 3.58
C ALA A 66 -11.12 -8.44 5.09
N SER A 67 -12.17 -8.58 5.92
CA SER A 67 -12.07 -8.88 7.35
C SER A 67 -11.35 -10.19 7.64
N ASP A 68 -11.67 -11.26 6.89
CA ASP A 68 -11.17 -12.61 7.17
C ASP A 68 -9.66 -12.69 6.87
N ALA A 69 -9.20 -11.92 5.89
CA ALA A 69 -7.80 -11.86 5.50
C ALA A 69 -6.88 -11.14 6.49
N LYS A 70 -7.43 -10.35 7.41
CA LYS A 70 -6.68 -9.72 8.51
C LYS A 70 -6.39 -10.70 9.65
N SER A 71 -7.11 -11.82 9.72
CA SER A 71 -6.88 -12.81 10.77
C SER A 71 -5.58 -13.58 10.53
N THR A 72 -4.82 -13.81 11.61
CA THR A 72 -3.78 -14.84 11.62
C THR A 72 -4.44 -16.15 12.06
N PHE A 73 -4.39 -17.19 11.23
CA PHE A 73 -5.03 -18.47 11.51
C PHE A 73 -4.06 -19.65 11.39
N GLU A 74 -4.40 -20.74 12.08
CA GLU A 74 -3.72 -22.04 11.99
C GLU A 74 -4.69 -23.04 11.36
N SER A 75 -4.24 -23.77 10.33
CA SER A 75 -5.04 -24.82 9.70
C SER A 75 -4.12 -25.92 9.15
N SER A 76 -4.62 -27.16 9.07
CA SER A 76 -3.92 -28.27 8.43
C SER A 76 -3.82 -28.10 6.92
N GLU A 77 -4.83 -27.46 6.32
CA GLU A 77 -4.89 -27.10 4.91
C GLU A 77 -5.45 -25.69 4.79
N ALA A 78 -4.81 -24.85 3.99
CA ALA A 78 -5.20 -23.46 3.82
C ALA A 78 -5.00 -23.03 2.37
N GLN A 79 -5.95 -22.23 1.90
CA GLN A 79 -5.94 -21.69 0.55
C GLN A 79 -4.77 -20.72 0.37
N VAL A 80 -4.11 -20.80 -0.78
CA VAL A 80 -3.11 -19.80 -1.16
C VAL A 80 -3.82 -18.49 -1.44
N MET A 81 -3.41 -17.42 -0.77
CA MET A 81 -3.91 -16.07 -0.99
C MET A 81 -3.03 -15.32 -1.98
N ASP A 82 -3.64 -14.72 -2.98
CA ASP A 82 -3.00 -13.81 -3.93
C ASP A 82 -3.57 -12.39 -3.76
N GLY A 83 -2.81 -11.38 -4.18
CA GLY A 83 -3.22 -9.99 -4.02
C GLY A 83 -2.64 -9.05 -5.07
N ILE A 84 -3.38 -7.97 -5.33
CA ILE A 84 -3.00 -6.87 -6.22
C ILE A 84 -3.16 -5.53 -5.50
N GLY A 85 -2.38 -4.52 -5.90
CA GLY A 85 -2.43 -3.19 -5.30
C GLY A 85 -1.87 -3.15 -3.88
N ARG A 86 -2.56 -2.44 -2.97
CA ARG A 86 -2.23 -2.35 -1.55
C ARG A 86 -3.28 -3.08 -0.72
N VAL A 87 -2.82 -3.97 0.17
CA VAL A 87 -3.71 -4.84 0.96
C VAL A 87 -3.17 -5.00 2.38
N ARG A 88 -4.06 -5.12 3.37
CA ARG A 88 -3.73 -5.45 4.75
C ARG A 88 -3.99 -6.93 5.03
N VAL A 89 -2.99 -7.69 5.48
CA VAL A 89 -3.07 -9.16 5.61
C VAL A 89 -2.45 -9.72 6.90
N GLY A 90 -3.15 -10.68 7.52
CA GLY A 90 -2.75 -11.42 8.72
C GLY A 90 -2.10 -12.79 8.46
N GLY A 91 -2.47 -13.46 7.38
CA GLY A 91 -1.78 -14.66 6.86
C GLY A 91 -1.95 -15.97 7.66
N LEU A 92 -1.46 -17.06 7.06
CA LEU A 92 -1.47 -18.41 7.65
C LEU A 92 -0.23 -18.64 8.50
N GLN A 93 -0.39 -19.08 9.75
CA GLN A 93 0.73 -19.53 10.56
C GLN A 93 1.17 -20.95 10.14
N ALA A 94 2.27 -21.02 9.38
CA ALA A 94 2.80 -22.27 8.82
C ALA A 94 3.74 -23.03 9.78
N PHE A 95 4.37 -22.31 10.72
CA PHE A 95 5.19 -22.92 11.76
C PHE A 95 5.08 -22.11 13.05
N GLY A 96 4.97 -22.79 14.19
CA GLY A 96 4.97 -22.17 15.50
C GLY A 96 5.58 -23.12 16.52
N ASN A 97 6.67 -22.71 17.18
CA ASN A 97 7.24 -23.50 18.27
C ASN A 97 7.94 -22.61 19.30
N SER A 98 8.22 -23.16 20.48
CA SER A 98 8.93 -22.50 21.56
C SER A 98 10.05 -23.37 22.11
N ASP A 99 11.14 -22.74 22.52
CA ASP A 99 12.25 -23.38 23.25
C ASP A 99 12.11 -23.20 24.78
N GLY A 100 10.95 -22.69 25.24
CA GLY A 100 10.65 -22.39 26.64
C GLY A 100 10.92 -20.93 27.05
N SER A 101 11.80 -20.21 26.34
CA SER A 101 12.15 -18.81 26.59
C SER A 101 11.76 -17.87 25.44
N THR A 102 11.74 -18.42 24.24
CA THR A 102 11.49 -17.74 22.99
C THR A 102 10.41 -18.51 22.24
N ARG A 103 9.53 -17.80 21.55
CA ARG A 103 8.51 -18.40 20.69
C ARG A 103 8.65 -17.83 19.29
N ALA A 104 8.88 -18.69 18.31
CA ALA A 104 8.95 -18.29 16.91
C ALA A 104 7.64 -18.64 16.19
N ARG A 105 7.15 -17.72 15.35
CA ARG A 105 6.04 -17.94 14.44
C ARG A 105 6.45 -17.54 13.03
N LEU A 106 6.29 -18.48 12.10
CA LEU A 106 6.40 -18.25 10.67
C LEU A 106 5.01 -18.10 10.08
N VAL A 107 4.75 -16.95 9.47
CA VAL A 107 3.46 -16.60 8.87
C VAL A 107 3.63 -16.44 7.37
N CYS A 108 2.86 -17.19 6.58
CA CYS A 108 2.73 -17.06 5.15
C CYS A 108 1.67 -16.00 4.83
N ARG A 109 2.06 -14.90 4.21
CA ARG A 109 1.20 -13.72 3.97
C ARG A 109 0.44 -13.83 2.66
N LEU A 110 1.17 -13.78 1.55
CA LEU A 110 0.65 -13.73 0.19
C LEU A 110 1.55 -14.54 -0.73
N ASN A 111 0.99 -14.98 -1.85
CA ASN A 111 1.77 -15.54 -2.94
C ASN A 111 2.72 -14.48 -3.52
N GLY A 112 3.97 -14.86 -3.74
CA GLY A 112 5.03 -13.91 -4.11
C GLY A 112 5.33 -13.88 -5.63
N PRO A 113 6.20 -12.94 -6.05
CA PRO A 113 6.87 -11.94 -5.22
C PRO A 113 5.96 -10.72 -4.91
N ILE A 114 5.95 -10.29 -3.64
CA ILE A 114 5.44 -8.97 -3.26
C ILE A 114 6.46 -7.87 -3.57
N ASP A 115 6.01 -6.62 -3.65
CA ASP A 115 6.90 -5.49 -3.90
C ASP A 115 7.61 -5.01 -2.64
N ALA A 116 6.84 -4.62 -1.61
CA ALA A 116 7.35 -4.12 -0.34
C ALA A 116 6.26 -4.16 0.75
N VAL A 117 6.70 -4.14 2.02
CA VAL A 117 5.83 -3.93 3.19
C VAL A 117 5.86 -2.44 3.53
N GLU A 118 4.71 -1.82 3.75
CA GLU A 118 4.61 -0.39 4.09
C GLU A 118 4.44 -0.18 5.60
N GLU A 119 3.61 -0.99 6.25
CA GLU A 119 3.25 -0.82 7.67
C GLU A 119 3.08 -2.17 8.38
N TYR A 120 3.29 -2.17 9.69
CA TYR A 120 3.28 -3.33 10.55
C TYR A 120 2.33 -3.13 11.73
N TYR A 121 1.57 -4.16 12.07
CA TYR A 121 0.61 -4.12 13.17
C TYR A 121 0.74 -5.35 14.05
N ILE A 122 0.70 -5.14 15.37
CA ILE A 122 0.71 -6.20 16.40
C ILE A 122 -0.53 -6.01 17.27
N GLY A 123 -1.40 -7.01 17.32
CA GLY A 123 -2.66 -6.93 18.08
C GLY A 123 -3.56 -5.77 17.61
N GLY A 124 -3.51 -5.44 16.32
CA GLY A 124 -4.23 -4.31 15.72
C GLY A 124 -3.58 -2.94 15.92
N ARG A 125 -2.51 -2.82 16.71
CA ARG A 125 -1.78 -1.56 16.94
C ARG A 125 -0.61 -1.41 15.98
N GLU A 126 -0.46 -0.23 15.38
CA GLU A 126 0.67 0.05 14.49
C GLU A 126 1.99 0.09 15.28
N VAL A 127 3.00 -0.62 14.74
CA VAL A 127 4.36 -0.69 15.31
C VAL A 127 5.42 -0.41 14.24
N THR A 128 6.57 0.06 14.70
CA THR A 128 7.75 0.30 13.87
C THR A 128 8.68 -0.91 13.92
N VAL A 129 9.11 -1.41 12.76
CA VAL A 129 10.08 -2.50 12.63
C VAL A 129 11.35 -1.94 12.01
N ASP A 130 12.43 -1.99 12.77
CA ASP A 130 13.73 -1.48 12.31
C ASP A 130 14.41 -2.43 11.33
N PRO A 131 15.42 -1.98 10.56
CA PRO A 131 16.10 -2.82 9.56
C PRO A 131 16.74 -4.10 10.09
N ASN A 132 17.05 -4.18 11.40
CA ASN A 132 17.55 -5.39 12.06
C ASN A 132 16.43 -6.39 12.45
N GLY A 133 15.17 -5.96 12.27
CA GLY A 133 13.93 -6.65 12.61
C GLY A 133 13.41 -6.34 14.01
N ASP A 134 14.07 -5.51 14.81
CA ASP A 134 13.56 -5.21 16.15
C ASP A 134 12.34 -4.31 16.09
N VAL A 135 11.34 -4.61 16.92
CA VAL A 135 10.17 -3.74 17.07
C VAL A 135 10.51 -2.64 18.09
N SER A 136 10.68 -1.41 17.62
CA SER A 136 11.12 -0.26 18.43
C SER A 136 9.98 0.49 19.11
N SER A 137 8.73 0.23 18.74
CA SER A 137 7.57 0.81 19.42
C SER A 137 7.36 0.17 20.80
N PRO A 138 7.16 0.97 21.87
CA PRO A 138 6.61 0.46 23.13
C PRO A 138 5.26 -0.25 22.90
N PRO A 139 4.91 -1.27 23.69
CA PRO A 139 5.64 -1.82 24.84
C PRO A 139 6.76 -2.82 24.46
N TRP A 140 7.04 -3.01 23.17
CA TRP A 140 7.98 -4.03 22.68
C TRP A 140 9.44 -3.63 22.81
N SER A 141 9.76 -2.33 22.79
CA SER A 141 11.13 -1.87 22.98
C SER A 141 11.67 -2.18 24.38
N LYS A 142 12.98 -2.41 24.48
CA LYS A 142 13.70 -2.56 25.74
C LYS A 142 15.10 -1.98 25.64
N ASN A 143 15.75 -1.75 26.78
CA ASN A 143 17.13 -1.31 26.79
C ASN A 143 18.04 -2.36 26.10
N GLY A 144 18.67 -1.97 25.00
CA GLY A 144 19.56 -2.85 24.22
C GLY A 144 18.87 -3.87 23.32
N GLY A 145 17.58 -3.71 22.98
CA GLY A 145 16.92 -4.55 21.96
C GLY A 145 15.39 -4.44 21.96
N SER A 146 14.71 -5.52 21.57
CA SER A 146 13.25 -5.63 21.59
C SER A 146 12.76 -6.95 22.18
N TRP A 147 11.52 -6.96 22.67
CA TRP A 147 10.75 -8.14 23.07
C TRP A 147 10.12 -8.86 21.86
N CYS A 148 10.14 -8.24 20.68
CA CYS A 148 9.72 -8.85 19.42
C CYS A 148 10.72 -8.55 18.30
N ASN A 149 11.12 -9.59 17.56
CA ASN A 149 11.88 -9.45 16.31
C ASN A 149 11.01 -9.92 15.14
N TRP A 150 10.82 -9.07 14.14
CA TRP A 150 10.03 -9.30 12.93
C TRP A 150 10.91 -9.17 11.69
N LYS A 151 10.97 -10.21 10.87
CA LYS A 151 11.69 -10.21 9.58
C LYS A 151 10.83 -10.75 8.46
N ASP A 152 11.00 -10.21 7.25
CA ASP A 152 10.21 -10.61 6.07
C ASP A 152 11.08 -11.15 4.93
N LYS A 153 10.49 -12.03 4.11
CA LYS A 153 11.01 -12.40 2.79
C LYS A 153 9.90 -12.20 1.75
N PRO A 154 10.21 -11.63 0.57
CA PRO A 154 9.21 -11.21 -0.40
C PRO A 154 8.58 -12.35 -1.24
N GLY A 155 9.11 -13.58 -1.21
CA GLY A 155 8.53 -14.70 -1.96
C GLY A 155 8.92 -14.75 -3.45
N THR A 156 10.15 -14.37 -3.77
CA THR A 156 10.78 -14.46 -5.10
C THR A 156 10.97 -15.87 -5.65
N GLY A 157 10.90 -16.91 -4.81
CA GLY A 157 11.23 -18.29 -5.16
C GLY A 157 12.68 -18.67 -4.87
N GLY A 158 13.55 -17.68 -4.66
CA GLY A 158 14.96 -17.86 -4.32
C GLY A 158 15.23 -18.09 -2.84
N GLU A 159 14.20 -18.12 -1.99
CA GLU A 159 14.34 -18.11 -0.54
C GLU A 159 15.17 -19.30 -0.02
N THR A 160 16.01 -18.99 0.95
CA THR A 160 16.72 -19.94 1.81
C THR A 160 15.94 -20.16 3.11
N ALA A 161 16.27 -21.20 3.87
CA ALA A 161 15.70 -21.42 5.20
C ALA A 161 16.04 -20.23 6.13
N TRP A 162 15.16 -19.95 7.10
CA TRP A 162 15.43 -18.93 8.11
C TRP A 162 16.55 -19.37 9.05
N SER A 163 17.63 -18.59 9.12
CA SER A 163 18.78 -18.88 10.00
C SER A 163 18.39 -18.90 11.47
N SER A 164 17.50 -18.01 11.90
CA SER A 164 16.97 -18.00 13.27
C SER A 164 16.20 -19.28 13.61
N LEU A 165 15.41 -19.83 12.68
CA LEU A 165 14.70 -21.10 12.91
C LEU A 165 15.64 -22.30 12.90
N LEU A 166 16.66 -22.32 12.02
CA LEU A 166 17.71 -23.35 12.02
C LEU A 166 18.45 -23.38 13.36
N SER A 167 18.69 -22.21 13.97
CA SER A 167 19.39 -22.10 15.25
C SER A 167 18.51 -22.49 16.44
N LEU A 168 17.24 -22.07 16.45
CA LEU A 168 16.33 -22.31 17.57
C LEU A 168 15.75 -23.74 17.56
N PHE A 169 15.49 -24.30 16.38
CA PHE A 169 14.80 -25.58 16.21
C PHE A 169 15.51 -26.49 15.19
N PRO A 170 16.78 -26.85 15.38
CA PRO A 170 17.56 -27.61 14.38
C PRO A 170 16.97 -28.98 14.05
N ASP A 171 16.26 -29.62 14.98
CA ASP A 171 15.65 -30.94 14.78
C ASP A 171 14.32 -30.88 14.00
N LEU A 172 13.68 -29.71 13.96
CA LEU A 172 12.36 -29.50 13.34
C LEU A 172 12.44 -28.65 12.07
N TRP A 173 13.42 -27.75 11.99
CA TRP A 173 13.64 -26.86 10.88
C TRP A 173 15.00 -27.13 10.23
N THR A 174 14.99 -27.55 8.96
CA THR A 174 16.20 -27.86 8.19
C THR A 174 16.38 -26.90 7.03
N SER A 175 17.53 -26.95 6.35
CA SER A 175 17.79 -26.14 5.16
C SER A 175 16.87 -26.46 3.96
N ALA A 176 16.13 -27.57 4.03
CA ALA A 176 15.08 -27.90 3.06
C ALA A 176 13.81 -27.07 3.26
N HIS A 177 13.53 -26.60 4.48
CA HIS A 177 12.33 -25.82 4.81
C HIS A 177 12.53 -24.34 4.43
N ARG A 178 12.19 -24.00 3.18
CA ARG A 178 12.49 -22.68 2.58
C ARG A 178 11.26 -21.80 2.35
N VAL A 179 10.08 -22.42 2.21
CA VAL A 179 8.81 -21.74 1.92
C VAL A 179 8.96 -20.80 0.71
N ARG A 180 9.32 -21.39 -0.44
CA ARG A 180 9.68 -20.65 -1.66
C ARG A 180 8.44 -20.11 -2.37
N GLY A 181 8.59 -18.93 -2.97
CA GLY A 181 7.55 -18.34 -3.81
C GLY A 181 6.38 -17.73 -3.04
N ILE A 182 6.47 -17.67 -1.71
CA ILE A 182 5.44 -17.12 -0.83
C ILE A 182 6.10 -16.03 0.02
N ALA A 183 5.44 -14.87 0.11
CA ALA A 183 5.84 -13.81 1.02
C ALA A 183 5.60 -14.28 2.45
N GLN A 184 6.66 -14.26 3.26
CA GLN A 184 6.67 -14.87 4.58
C GLN A 184 7.29 -13.93 5.62
N SER A 185 6.70 -13.92 6.81
CA SER A 185 7.15 -13.16 7.97
C SER A 185 7.56 -14.11 9.07
N LEU A 186 8.75 -13.92 9.64
CA LEU A 186 9.19 -14.59 10.84
C LEU A 186 9.09 -13.60 12.01
N THR A 187 8.28 -13.94 13.01
CA THR A 187 8.19 -13.22 14.27
C THR A 187 8.79 -14.07 15.39
N ILE A 188 9.62 -13.46 16.23
CA ILE A 188 10.28 -14.08 17.37
C ILE A 188 9.91 -13.26 18.59
N TRP A 189 9.21 -13.91 19.52
CA TRP A 189 8.72 -13.33 20.75
C TRP A 189 9.63 -13.77 21.90
N TYR A 190 10.16 -12.80 22.64
CA TYR A 190 11.01 -13.05 23.80
C TYR A 190 10.18 -12.98 25.08
N ASN A 191 10.31 -13.97 25.95
CA ASN A 191 9.61 -14.01 27.23
C ASN A 191 10.37 -13.17 28.28
N PRO A 192 9.76 -12.13 28.89
CA PRO A 192 10.36 -11.39 30.01
C PRO A 192 10.45 -12.23 31.29
N GLY A 193 9.66 -13.30 31.40
CA GLY A 193 9.58 -14.16 32.59
C GLY A 193 8.24 -14.00 33.29
N LEU A 194 7.68 -15.11 33.79
CA LEU A 194 6.31 -15.17 34.33
C LEU A 194 6.10 -14.33 35.60
N SER A 195 7.19 -13.94 36.28
CA SER A 195 7.16 -13.13 37.50
C SER A 195 7.30 -11.63 37.23
N GLU A 196 7.57 -11.23 35.99
CA GLU A 196 7.70 -9.82 35.62
C GLU A 196 6.34 -9.25 35.23
N ASP A 197 6.00 -8.06 35.73
CA ASP A 197 4.75 -7.36 35.37
C ASP A 197 4.63 -7.17 33.84
N LYS A 198 5.78 -7.00 33.15
CA LYS A 198 5.87 -6.88 31.70
C LYS A 198 5.31 -8.10 30.95
N TYR A 199 5.34 -9.30 31.56
CA TYR A 199 4.72 -10.49 30.96
C TYR A 199 3.21 -10.30 30.80
N PHE A 200 2.56 -9.74 31.82
CA PHE A 200 1.13 -9.48 31.79
C PHE A 200 0.79 -8.39 30.79
N THR A 201 1.59 -7.32 30.67
CA THR A 201 1.39 -6.31 29.61
C THR A 201 1.47 -6.91 28.21
N LEU A 202 2.51 -7.71 27.92
CA LEU A 202 2.79 -8.17 26.56
C LEU A 202 1.91 -9.34 26.11
N TYR A 203 1.51 -10.22 27.04
CA TYR A 203 0.90 -11.50 26.72
C TYR A 203 -0.41 -11.78 27.47
N GLN A 204 -1.10 -10.77 28.03
CA GLN A 204 -2.37 -10.94 28.78
C GLN A 204 -3.43 -11.74 28.00
N GLY A 205 -3.49 -11.54 26.69
CA GLY A 205 -4.40 -12.23 25.77
C GLY A 205 -3.77 -13.39 24.99
N GLY A 206 -2.57 -13.84 25.38
CA GLY A 206 -1.74 -14.73 24.56
C GLY A 206 -0.89 -13.95 23.55
N ILE A 207 -0.38 -14.65 22.54
CA ILE A 207 0.46 -13.99 21.51
C ILE A 207 -0.42 -13.15 20.59
N PRO A 208 -0.15 -11.85 20.46
CA PRO A 208 -0.93 -10.98 19.58
C PRO A 208 -0.92 -11.45 18.12
N SER A 209 -1.99 -11.13 17.39
CA SER A 209 -2.03 -11.29 15.94
C SER A 209 -1.03 -10.35 15.27
N THR A 210 -0.58 -10.71 14.07
CA THR A 210 0.39 -9.92 13.32
C THR A 210 -0.22 -9.60 11.96
N GLU A 211 -0.25 -8.33 11.58
CA GLU A 211 -0.80 -7.88 10.30
C GLU A 211 0.18 -6.92 9.61
N GLN A 212 0.13 -6.85 8.29
CA GLN A 212 0.98 -5.96 7.50
C GLN A 212 0.18 -5.32 6.37
N VAL A 213 0.47 -4.05 6.08
CA VAL A 213 0.05 -3.41 4.83
C VAL A 213 1.14 -3.66 3.79
N ILE A 214 0.77 -4.34 2.72
CA ILE A 214 1.70 -4.85 1.70
C ILE A 214 1.34 -4.28 0.34
N ARG A 215 2.35 -3.79 -0.38
CA ARG A 215 2.31 -3.66 -1.83
C ARG A 215 2.47 -5.04 -2.44
N ALA A 216 1.36 -5.60 -2.93
CA ALA A 216 1.26 -6.99 -3.33
C ALA A 216 1.96 -7.27 -4.67
N SER A 217 1.33 -8.02 -5.58
CA SER A 217 1.97 -8.52 -6.80
C SER A 217 2.56 -7.42 -7.68
N ARG A 218 3.74 -7.70 -8.26
CA ARG A 218 4.31 -6.91 -9.35
C ARG A 218 3.63 -7.27 -10.67
N LEU A 219 3.24 -6.26 -11.45
CA LEU A 219 2.51 -6.39 -12.69
C LEU A 219 3.45 -6.18 -13.89
N TYR A 220 3.27 -6.98 -14.93
CA TYR A 220 3.96 -6.78 -16.20
C TYR A 220 3.32 -5.62 -16.94
N ASP A 221 4.10 -4.59 -17.27
CA ASP A 221 3.64 -3.45 -18.05
C ASP A 221 4.16 -3.55 -19.50
N PRO A 222 3.29 -3.77 -20.50
CA PRO A 222 3.70 -3.88 -21.91
C PRO A 222 4.27 -2.57 -22.48
N ARG A 223 4.02 -1.42 -21.85
CA ARG A 223 4.53 -0.11 -22.30
C ARG A 223 6.03 0.02 -22.05
N THR A 224 6.51 -0.56 -20.95
CA THR A 224 7.92 -0.48 -20.53
C THR A 224 8.65 -1.80 -20.70
N GLY A 225 7.93 -2.92 -20.82
CA GLY A 225 8.48 -4.27 -20.84
C GLY A 225 8.98 -4.76 -19.48
N LEU A 226 8.75 -3.99 -18.40
CA LEU A 226 9.21 -4.30 -17.05
C LEU A 226 8.09 -4.90 -16.21
N THR A 227 8.47 -5.67 -15.19
CA THR A 227 7.55 -6.15 -14.15
C THR A 227 7.84 -5.42 -12.86
N ALA A 228 6.95 -4.51 -12.47
CA ALA A 228 7.09 -3.64 -11.30
C ALA A 228 5.74 -3.51 -10.60
N TRP A 229 5.73 -2.98 -9.37
CA TRP A 229 4.46 -2.70 -8.71
C TRP A 229 3.68 -1.64 -9.49
N SER A 230 2.39 -1.91 -9.69
CA SER A 230 1.43 -0.99 -10.28
C SER A 230 0.05 -1.31 -9.73
N ASP A 231 -0.77 -0.28 -9.59
CA ASP A 231 -2.16 -0.38 -9.21
C ASP A 231 -3.13 -0.17 -10.40
N ASN A 232 -2.60 -0.12 -11.62
CA ASN A 232 -3.39 0.06 -12.84
C ASN A 232 -4.35 -1.12 -13.06
N GLY A 233 -5.65 -0.83 -13.15
CA GLY A 233 -6.68 -1.87 -13.25
C GLY A 233 -6.55 -2.77 -14.48
N ILE A 234 -6.18 -2.21 -15.64
CA ILE A 234 -6.06 -2.99 -16.89
C ILE A 234 -4.89 -3.98 -16.81
N LEU A 235 -3.77 -3.56 -16.23
CA LEU A 235 -2.63 -4.44 -15.99
C LEU A 235 -2.96 -5.50 -14.94
N ALA A 236 -3.76 -5.16 -13.93
CA ALA A 236 -4.23 -6.11 -12.93
C ALA A 236 -5.12 -7.20 -13.55
N CYS A 237 -6.05 -6.85 -14.46
CA CYS A 237 -6.84 -7.84 -15.20
C CYS A 237 -5.96 -8.82 -15.98
N ALA A 238 -4.97 -8.32 -16.72
CA ALA A 238 -4.04 -9.15 -17.46
C ALA A 238 -3.21 -10.06 -16.54
N HIS A 239 -2.75 -9.55 -15.41
CA HIS A 239 -2.01 -10.32 -14.41
C HIS A 239 -2.87 -11.42 -13.80
N VAL A 240 -4.10 -11.10 -13.37
CA VAL A 240 -5.01 -12.07 -12.76
C VAL A 240 -5.38 -13.14 -13.77
N LEU A 241 -5.66 -12.84 -15.05
CA LEU A 241 -5.98 -13.89 -16.01
C LEU A 241 -4.76 -14.80 -16.28
N ARG A 242 -3.55 -14.23 -16.33
CA ARG A 242 -2.30 -14.96 -16.63
C ARG A 242 -1.74 -15.81 -15.49
N ARG A 243 -2.30 -15.74 -14.28
CA ARG A 243 -1.87 -16.67 -13.20
C ARG A 243 -2.22 -18.12 -13.55
N ASP A 244 -3.21 -18.33 -14.41
CA ASP A 244 -3.52 -19.64 -14.96
C ASP A 244 -2.59 -19.94 -16.15
N PRO A 245 -1.83 -21.05 -16.12
CA PRO A 245 -0.92 -21.42 -17.19
C PRO A 245 -1.61 -21.66 -18.54
N ALA A 246 -2.93 -21.87 -18.58
CA ALA A 246 -3.69 -21.97 -19.82
C ALA A 246 -3.66 -20.67 -20.63
N PHE A 247 -3.54 -19.51 -19.98
CA PHE A 247 -3.50 -18.20 -20.62
C PHE A 247 -2.05 -17.76 -20.90
N ALA A 248 -1.47 -18.34 -21.95
CA ALA A 248 -0.11 -18.03 -22.36
C ALA A 248 0.05 -16.55 -22.79
N PHE A 249 1.28 -16.01 -22.65
CA PHE A 249 1.59 -14.62 -22.99
C PHE A 249 1.15 -14.23 -24.41
N GLY A 250 1.29 -15.14 -25.38
CA GLY A 250 0.92 -14.89 -26.77
C GLY A 250 -0.60 -14.81 -27.02
N MET A 251 -1.46 -15.12 -26.05
CA MET A 251 -2.93 -15.03 -26.21
C MET A 251 -3.46 -13.60 -26.05
N PHE A 252 -2.64 -12.68 -25.56
CA PHE A 252 -3.05 -11.31 -25.26
C PHE A 252 -2.61 -10.35 -26.37
N ASP A 253 -3.44 -9.34 -26.63
CA ASP A 253 -3.03 -8.19 -27.43
C ASP A 253 -2.38 -7.13 -26.54
N TRP A 254 -1.07 -7.24 -26.37
CA TRP A 254 -0.31 -6.33 -25.52
C TRP A 254 -0.31 -4.88 -26.02
N SER A 255 -0.56 -4.65 -27.31
CA SER A 255 -0.61 -3.31 -27.87
C SER A 255 -1.89 -2.58 -27.48
N LEU A 256 -3.04 -3.27 -27.55
CA LEU A 256 -4.32 -2.75 -27.07
C LEU A 256 -4.33 -2.60 -25.55
N ILE A 257 -3.80 -3.59 -24.82
CA ILE A 257 -3.66 -3.52 -23.36
C ILE A 257 -2.78 -2.32 -22.96
N ALA A 258 -1.69 -2.04 -23.68
CA ALA A 258 -0.86 -0.85 -23.43
C ALA A 258 -1.63 0.46 -23.64
N SER A 259 -2.44 0.54 -24.70
CA SER A 259 -3.29 1.70 -24.98
C SER A 259 -4.33 1.94 -23.88
N GLU A 260 -5.02 0.89 -23.45
CA GLU A 260 -6.03 0.95 -22.39
C GLU A 260 -5.40 1.21 -21.01
N ALA A 261 -4.19 0.68 -20.76
CA ALA A 261 -3.43 1.02 -19.55
C ALA A 261 -3.10 2.51 -19.49
N ASN A 262 -2.79 3.17 -20.62
CA ASN A 262 -2.61 4.62 -20.66
C ASN A 262 -3.90 5.37 -20.31
N LYS A 263 -5.06 4.91 -20.81
CA LYS A 263 -6.37 5.49 -20.44
C LYS A 263 -6.67 5.31 -18.95
N ALA A 264 -6.31 4.18 -18.36
CA ALA A 264 -6.49 3.89 -16.95
C ALA A 264 -5.65 4.80 -16.02
N ASP A 265 -4.44 5.20 -16.46
CA ASP A 265 -3.55 6.09 -15.71
C ASP A 265 -3.86 7.60 -15.89
N VAL A 266 -4.82 7.97 -16.75
CA VAL A 266 -5.22 9.40 -16.90
C VAL A 266 -5.71 9.95 -15.57
N LEU A 267 -5.23 11.14 -15.19
CA LEU A 267 -5.68 11.84 -14.00
C LEU A 267 -7.07 12.44 -14.21
N VAL A 268 -8.00 12.07 -13.34
CA VAL A 268 -9.38 12.57 -13.29
C VAL A 268 -9.54 13.44 -12.05
N ALA A 269 -10.26 14.55 -12.18
CA ALA A 269 -10.58 15.42 -11.06
C ALA A 269 -11.54 14.72 -10.08
N THR A 270 -11.23 14.80 -8.80
CA THR A 270 -12.06 14.37 -7.68
C THR A 270 -12.49 15.59 -6.88
N LYS A 271 -13.34 15.39 -5.86
CA LYS A 271 -13.76 16.47 -4.96
C LYS A 271 -12.60 17.12 -4.21
N THR A 272 -11.53 16.37 -3.94
CA THR A 272 -10.39 16.80 -3.10
C THR A 272 -9.07 16.97 -3.86
N GLY A 273 -9.02 16.63 -5.16
CA GLY A 273 -7.80 16.70 -5.95
C GLY A 273 -7.91 16.00 -7.30
N THR A 274 -6.92 15.17 -7.63
CA THR A 274 -6.92 14.32 -8.82
C THR A 274 -6.47 12.91 -8.48
N GLU A 275 -7.00 11.91 -9.19
CA GLU A 275 -6.60 10.52 -9.07
C GLU A 275 -6.51 9.84 -10.44
N LYS A 276 -5.80 8.71 -10.54
CA LYS A 276 -5.83 7.88 -11.75
C LYS A 276 -7.23 7.35 -12.01
N ARG A 277 -7.64 7.30 -13.28
CA ARG A 277 -8.99 6.92 -13.70
C ARG A 277 -9.43 5.55 -13.17
N ALA A 278 -8.59 4.52 -13.28
CA ALA A 278 -8.97 3.15 -13.00
C ALA A 278 -7.85 2.37 -12.28
N ARG A 279 -8.08 2.09 -10.99
CA ARG A 279 -7.16 1.41 -10.07
C ARG A 279 -7.79 0.13 -9.54
N ALA A 280 -6.97 -0.85 -9.16
CA ALA A 280 -7.45 -2.12 -8.62
C ALA A 280 -6.60 -2.63 -7.45
N TRP A 281 -7.21 -2.76 -6.27
CA TRP A 281 -6.59 -3.32 -5.07
C TRP A 281 -7.46 -4.43 -4.51
N GLY A 282 -6.88 -5.51 -4.01
CA GLY A 282 -7.66 -6.53 -3.33
C GLY A 282 -6.95 -7.87 -3.31
N ILE A 283 -7.65 -8.84 -2.74
CA ILE A 283 -7.14 -10.19 -2.48
C ILE A 283 -8.15 -11.23 -2.93
N TRP A 284 -7.64 -12.40 -3.29
CA TRP A 284 -8.48 -13.55 -3.57
C TRP A 284 -7.70 -14.82 -3.26
N GLY A 285 -8.43 -15.90 -3.01
CA GLY A 285 -7.82 -17.21 -2.82
C GLY A 285 -7.80 -18.00 -4.13
N TRP A 286 -6.84 -18.90 -4.27
CA TRP A 286 -6.65 -19.69 -5.50
C TRP A 286 -7.80 -20.62 -5.88
N GLU A 287 -8.48 -21.18 -4.88
CA GLU A 287 -9.65 -22.05 -5.08
C GLU A 287 -10.93 -21.28 -5.50
N THR A 288 -10.95 -19.95 -5.40
CA THR A 288 -12.10 -19.16 -5.87
C THR A 288 -12.16 -19.25 -7.40
N ALA A 289 -13.36 -19.50 -7.94
CA ALA A 289 -13.55 -19.60 -9.38
C ALA A 289 -13.02 -18.34 -10.08
N ARG A 290 -12.08 -18.54 -11.01
CA ARG A 290 -11.36 -17.44 -11.64
C ARG A 290 -12.27 -16.55 -12.48
N SER A 291 -13.32 -17.12 -13.06
CA SER A 291 -14.38 -16.36 -13.74
C SER A 291 -15.00 -15.31 -12.83
N ASP A 292 -15.23 -15.67 -11.56
CA ASP A 292 -15.91 -14.81 -10.60
C ASP A 292 -14.97 -13.71 -10.11
N VAL A 293 -13.72 -14.05 -9.82
CA VAL A 293 -12.68 -13.06 -9.48
C VAL A 293 -12.47 -12.08 -10.64
N MET A 294 -12.41 -12.58 -11.88
CA MET A 294 -12.25 -11.74 -13.06
C MET A 294 -13.46 -10.83 -13.26
N GLN A 295 -14.68 -11.34 -13.11
CA GLN A 295 -15.88 -10.53 -13.23
C GLN A 295 -15.95 -9.45 -12.14
N GLN A 296 -15.65 -9.79 -10.89
CA GLN A 296 -15.58 -8.82 -9.78
C GLN A 296 -14.52 -7.75 -10.01
N LEU A 297 -13.37 -8.13 -10.58
CA LEU A 297 -12.29 -7.22 -10.91
C LEU A 297 -12.68 -6.27 -12.05
N LEU A 298 -13.21 -6.81 -13.16
CA LEU A 298 -13.74 -6.02 -14.29
C LEU A 298 -14.82 -5.05 -13.82
N ASP A 299 -15.73 -5.52 -12.97
CA ASP A 299 -16.78 -4.71 -12.38
C ASP A 299 -16.23 -3.56 -11.53
N SER A 300 -15.23 -3.84 -10.68
CA SER A 300 -14.59 -2.87 -9.79
C SER A 300 -13.74 -1.82 -10.51
N ILE A 301 -13.21 -2.16 -11.69
CA ILE A 301 -12.43 -1.26 -12.54
C ILE A 301 -13.35 -0.48 -13.49
N GLY A 302 -14.54 -1.01 -13.80
CA GLY A 302 -15.40 -0.49 -14.86
C GLY A 302 -14.85 -0.83 -16.25
N ALA A 303 -14.37 -2.06 -16.43
CA ALA A 303 -13.82 -2.58 -17.68
C ALA A 303 -14.60 -3.81 -18.15
N GLU A 304 -14.40 -4.20 -19.41
CA GLU A 304 -14.94 -5.42 -19.98
C GLU A 304 -13.89 -6.21 -20.77
N LEU A 305 -14.09 -7.53 -20.84
CA LEU A 305 -13.23 -8.44 -21.59
C LEU A 305 -13.61 -8.39 -23.08
N ARG A 306 -12.62 -8.18 -23.95
CA ARG A 306 -12.79 -8.17 -25.41
C ARG A 306 -11.85 -9.18 -26.08
N ILE A 307 -12.26 -9.65 -27.25
CA ILE A 307 -11.46 -10.55 -28.09
C ILE A 307 -11.36 -9.89 -29.47
N THR A 308 -10.15 -9.84 -30.04
CA THR A 308 -9.93 -9.32 -31.40
C THR A 308 -10.31 -10.36 -32.46
N ASN A 309 -10.44 -9.95 -33.72
CA ASN A 309 -10.69 -10.88 -34.84
C ASN A 309 -9.59 -11.95 -34.98
N ALA A 310 -8.38 -11.70 -34.46
CA ALA A 310 -7.28 -12.66 -34.41
C ALA A 310 -7.34 -13.62 -33.20
N GLY A 311 -8.42 -13.57 -32.41
CA GLY A 311 -8.60 -14.38 -31.20
C GLY A 311 -7.75 -13.93 -30.02
N LYS A 312 -7.23 -12.69 -30.01
CA LYS A 312 -6.41 -12.18 -28.91
C LYS A 312 -7.26 -11.49 -27.85
N ILE A 313 -6.95 -11.73 -26.59
CA ILE A 313 -7.66 -11.18 -25.44
C ILE A 313 -7.11 -9.78 -25.11
N TRP A 314 -8.01 -8.84 -24.83
CA TRP A 314 -7.68 -7.53 -24.27
C TRP A 314 -8.82 -7.05 -23.37
N PHE A 315 -8.59 -5.93 -22.67
CA PHE A 315 -9.54 -5.37 -21.71
C PHE A 315 -9.82 -3.92 -22.08
N GLN A 316 -11.08 -3.55 -22.19
CA GLN A 316 -11.51 -2.21 -22.57
C GLN A 316 -12.13 -1.50 -21.36
N LEU A 317 -11.72 -0.26 -21.07
CA LEU A 317 -12.44 0.56 -20.10
C LEU A 317 -13.79 0.96 -20.68
N ILE A 318 -14.83 0.87 -19.86
CA ILE A 318 -16.17 1.32 -20.23
C ILE A 318 -16.19 2.85 -20.05
N ASP A 319 -16.53 3.55 -21.12
CA ASP A 319 -16.69 5.01 -21.14
C ASP A 319 -18.14 5.41 -20.83
N ASP A 320 -18.41 6.66 -20.47
CA ASP A 320 -19.81 7.13 -20.35
C ASP A 320 -20.45 7.34 -21.74
N THR A 321 -19.62 7.61 -22.74
CA THR A 321 -19.99 7.77 -24.14
C THR A 321 -19.14 6.83 -25.00
N HIS A 322 -19.77 6.07 -25.90
CA HIS A 322 -19.09 5.10 -26.74
C HIS A 322 -19.12 5.52 -28.21
N VAL A 323 -18.10 5.09 -28.96
CA VAL A 323 -18.13 5.16 -30.42
C VAL A 323 -18.83 3.89 -30.92
N PRO A 324 -19.88 3.99 -31.75
CA PRO A 324 -20.57 2.82 -32.28
C PRO A 324 -19.63 2.00 -33.16
N GLU A 325 -19.67 0.67 -33.00
CA GLU A 325 -18.88 -0.27 -33.80
C GLU A 325 -19.65 -0.78 -35.01
N VAL A 326 -20.99 -0.73 -34.94
CA VAL A 326 -21.94 -1.12 -36.00
C VAL A 326 -23.17 -0.23 -35.94
N GLU A 327 -23.81 -0.03 -37.08
CA GLU A 327 -25.06 0.73 -37.22
C GLU A 327 -26.12 -0.17 -37.87
N PHE A 328 -27.33 -0.15 -37.31
CA PHE A 328 -28.50 -0.82 -37.87
C PHE A 328 -29.57 0.21 -38.23
N THR A 329 -29.91 0.23 -39.51
CA THR A 329 -30.97 1.07 -40.06
C THR A 329 -32.30 0.30 -40.10
N PRO A 330 -33.44 0.97 -40.32
CA PRO A 330 -34.73 0.29 -40.42
C PRO A 330 -34.79 -0.75 -41.54
N ASP A 331 -33.96 -0.63 -42.57
CA ASP A 331 -33.91 -1.58 -43.69
C ASP A 331 -33.18 -2.89 -43.32
N ASP A 332 -32.36 -2.88 -42.26
CA ASP A 332 -31.61 -4.04 -41.77
C ASP A 332 -32.45 -4.92 -40.83
N GLY A 333 -33.46 -4.33 -40.20
CA GLY A 333 -34.37 -4.97 -39.25
C GLY A 333 -35.61 -5.58 -39.91
N VAL A 334 -35.87 -6.85 -39.63
CA VAL A 334 -37.14 -7.52 -39.95
C VAL A 334 -38.19 -7.16 -38.90
N GLU A 335 -37.79 -7.12 -37.62
CA GLU A 335 -38.67 -6.81 -36.49
C GLU A 335 -37.86 -6.17 -35.36
N LEU A 336 -38.43 -5.14 -34.72
CA LEU A 336 -37.85 -4.50 -33.54
C LEU A 336 -38.84 -4.59 -32.38
N THR A 337 -38.50 -5.36 -31.35
CA THR A 337 -39.27 -5.44 -30.12
C THR A 337 -38.65 -4.53 -29.07
N TRP A 338 -39.44 -3.58 -28.58
CA TRP A 338 -39.02 -2.65 -27.54
C TRP A 338 -39.69 -2.97 -26.20
N ARG A 339 -38.90 -2.96 -25.14
CA ARG A 339 -39.38 -2.99 -23.76
C ARG A 339 -38.84 -1.75 -23.07
N SER A 340 -39.74 -0.82 -22.76
CA SER A 340 -39.37 0.25 -21.84
C SER A 340 -38.89 -0.39 -20.53
N GLY A 341 -37.94 0.26 -19.86
CA GLY A 341 -37.18 -0.26 -18.73
C GLY A 341 -38.07 -0.83 -17.62
N PRO A 342 -37.45 -1.42 -16.58
CA PRO A 342 -38.19 -2.15 -15.56
C PRO A 342 -39.40 -1.37 -15.04
N GLU A 343 -40.52 -2.06 -14.85
CA GLU A 343 -41.74 -1.42 -14.38
C GLU A 343 -41.46 -0.61 -13.12
N ALA A 344 -42.17 0.51 -12.93
CA ALA A 344 -41.94 1.40 -11.79
C ALA A 344 -42.02 0.68 -10.43
N VAL A 345 -42.67 -0.49 -10.35
CA VAL A 345 -42.76 -1.35 -9.17
C VAL A 345 -41.50 -2.18 -8.91
N GLU A 346 -40.69 -2.46 -9.92
CA GLU A 346 -39.44 -3.25 -9.78
C GLU A 346 -38.18 -2.43 -10.04
N ARG A 347 -38.32 -1.23 -10.62
CA ARG A 347 -37.21 -0.34 -10.96
C ARG A 347 -36.46 0.13 -9.71
N PRO A 348 -35.12 -0.05 -9.64
CA PRO A 348 -34.32 0.48 -8.55
C PRO A 348 -34.35 2.01 -8.51
N ASN A 349 -34.52 2.59 -7.31
CA ASN A 349 -34.62 4.03 -7.11
C ASN A 349 -33.62 4.60 -6.09
N ILE A 350 -32.88 3.74 -5.37
CA ILE A 350 -31.80 4.12 -4.47
C ILE A 350 -30.57 3.27 -4.81
N CYS A 351 -29.43 3.90 -5.06
CA CYS A 351 -28.14 3.25 -5.27
C CYS A 351 -27.37 3.14 -3.96
N ARG A 352 -26.83 1.96 -3.65
CA ARG A 352 -25.88 1.74 -2.55
C ARG A 352 -24.59 1.18 -3.10
N VAL A 353 -23.46 1.70 -2.63
CA VAL A 353 -22.15 1.38 -3.17
C VAL A 353 -21.23 0.97 -2.05
N THR A 354 -20.76 -0.28 -2.12
CA THR A 354 -19.74 -0.83 -1.25
C THR A 354 -18.44 -0.97 -2.05
N TYR A 355 -17.33 -0.48 -1.49
CA TYR A 355 -16.01 -0.55 -2.12
C TYR A 355 -14.92 -0.94 -1.12
N TYR A 356 -13.73 -1.28 -1.61
CA TYR A 356 -12.58 -1.58 -0.78
C TYR A 356 -11.96 -0.28 -0.26
N SER A 357 -12.25 0.07 1.00
CA SER A 357 -11.90 1.36 1.59
C SER A 357 -10.59 1.30 2.38
N PRO A 358 -9.56 2.04 1.96
CA PRO A 358 -8.36 2.25 2.76
C PRO A 358 -8.65 3.05 4.04
N GLU A 359 -9.63 3.97 3.99
CA GLU A 359 -10.03 4.81 5.13
C GLU A 359 -10.65 3.99 6.28
N ARG A 360 -11.31 2.87 5.95
CA ARG A 360 -11.85 1.91 6.92
C ARG A 360 -10.88 0.75 7.18
N ASN A 361 -9.59 1.04 7.23
CA ASN A 361 -8.52 0.06 7.47
C ASN A 361 -8.49 -1.10 6.47
N TYR A 362 -8.67 -0.83 5.17
CA TYR A 362 -8.66 -1.86 4.12
C TYR A 362 -9.82 -2.87 4.25
N GLU A 363 -11.01 -2.39 4.58
CA GLU A 363 -12.25 -3.18 4.64
C GLU A 363 -13.27 -2.72 3.59
N SER A 364 -14.24 -3.58 3.30
CA SER A 364 -15.38 -3.22 2.47
C SER A 364 -16.28 -2.25 3.23
N ALA A 365 -16.50 -1.05 2.68
CA ALA A 365 -17.29 0.00 3.31
C ALA A 365 -18.31 0.60 2.34
N GLU A 366 -19.46 0.98 2.88
CA GLU A 366 -20.51 1.67 2.13
C GLU A 366 -20.23 3.19 2.11
N ILE A 367 -20.43 3.80 0.94
CA ILE A 367 -20.36 5.26 0.76
C ILE A 367 -21.72 5.85 1.12
N ASN A 368 -21.72 6.91 1.95
CA ASN A 368 -22.95 7.67 2.16
C ASN A 368 -23.22 8.56 0.93
N LEU A 369 -24.28 8.26 0.18
CA LEU A 369 -24.72 9.00 -1.01
C LEU A 369 -25.91 9.93 -0.74
N ASP A 370 -26.20 10.24 0.53
CA ASP A 370 -27.27 11.17 0.90
C ASP A 370 -27.06 12.55 0.26
N GLY A 371 -28.10 13.07 -0.39
CA GLY A 371 -28.06 14.37 -1.08
C GLY A 371 -27.41 14.36 -2.46
N ILE A 372 -26.94 13.21 -2.95
CA ILE A 372 -26.42 13.06 -4.31
C ILE A 372 -27.57 12.81 -5.31
N ALA A 373 -27.76 13.74 -6.24
CA ALA A 373 -28.92 13.77 -7.13
C ALA A 373 -29.06 12.55 -8.06
N TRP A 374 -27.95 11.96 -8.50
CA TRP A 374 -28.01 10.77 -9.37
C TRP A 374 -28.25 9.47 -8.59
N ALA A 375 -27.97 9.45 -7.28
CA ALA A 375 -27.97 8.23 -6.47
C ALA A 375 -29.36 7.87 -5.91
N SER A 376 -30.31 8.82 -5.93
CA SER A 376 -31.67 8.58 -5.47
C SER A 376 -32.69 9.33 -6.34
N VAL A 377 -33.86 8.71 -6.54
CA VAL A 377 -34.96 9.26 -7.33
C VAL A 377 -36.14 9.48 -6.38
N GLU A 378 -36.14 10.63 -5.68
CA GLU A 378 -37.02 10.92 -4.53
C GLU A 378 -38.53 10.82 -4.85
N ASP A 379 -38.93 11.23 -6.05
CA ASP A 379 -40.31 11.15 -6.51
C ASP A 379 -40.80 9.70 -6.60
N GLU A 380 -39.97 8.79 -7.13
CA GLU A 380 -40.27 7.36 -7.17
C GLU A 380 -40.25 6.72 -5.78
N VAL A 381 -39.32 7.13 -4.92
CA VAL A 381 -39.26 6.65 -3.53
C VAL A 381 -40.53 7.01 -2.77
N SER A 382 -41.02 8.24 -2.93
CA SER A 382 -42.25 8.72 -2.27
C SER A 382 -43.51 7.98 -2.75
N ARG A 383 -43.54 7.58 -4.03
CA ARG A 383 -44.72 6.99 -4.67
C ARG A 383 -44.76 5.46 -4.59
N TYR A 384 -43.62 4.79 -4.68
CA TYR A 384 -43.53 3.33 -4.80
C TYR A 384 -42.69 2.65 -3.71
N GLY A 385 -42.15 3.43 -2.75
CA GLY A 385 -41.29 2.94 -1.68
C GLY A 385 -39.83 2.73 -2.11
N PRO A 386 -38.91 2.51 -1.15
CA PRO A 386 -37.48 2.37 -1.41
C PRO A 386 -37.14 1.01 -2.05
N LYS A 387 -36.31 1.04 -3.10
CA LYS A 387 -35.81 -0.11 -3.86
C LYS A 387 -34.33 0.08 -4.14
N TYR A 388 -33.55 -0.81 -3.55
CA TYR A 388 -32.11 -0.68 -3.53
C TYR A 388 -31.47 -1.40 -4.71
N LEU A 389 -30.52 -0.73 -5.37
CA LEU A 389 -29.51 -1.36 -6.21
C LEU A 389 -28.20 -1.40 -5.42
N ASP A 390 -27.83 -2.59 -4.95
CA ASP A 390 -26.59 -2.80 -4.22
C ASP A 390 -25.46 -3.13 -5.21
N ILE A 391 -24.48 -2.22 -5.30
CA ILE A 391 -23.28 -2.38 -6.11
C ILE A 391 -22.11 -2.65 -5.18
N ASP A 392 -21.47 -3.80 -5.35
CA ASP A 392 -20.31 -4.22 -4.55
C ASP A 392 -19.07 -4.30 -5.44
N LEU A 393 -18.06 -3.52 -5.09
CA LEU A 393 -16.82 -3.34 -5.85
C LEU A 393 -15.63 -3.73 -4.96
N PRO A 394 -15.41 -5.03 -4.71
CA PRO A 394 -14.42 -5.51 -3.75
C PRO A 394 -12.97 -5.23 -4.17
N PHE A 395 -12.73 -4.86 -5.44
CA PHE A 395 -11.39 -4.51 -5.94
C PHE A 395 -11.18 -3.02 -6.19
N CYS A 396 -12.16 -2.16 -5.87
CA CYS A 396 -12.09 -0.73 -6.13
C CYS A 396 -11.55 0.02 -4.90
N PRO A 397 -10.37 0.66 -4.97
CA PRO A 397 -9.73 1.29 -3.81
C PRO A 397 -10.15 2.74 -3.53
N SER A 398 -10.99 3.34 -4.39
CA SER A 398 -11.34 4.77 -4.32
C SER A 398 -12.84 4.98 -4.35
N ALA A 399 -13.33 5.85 -3.45
CA ALA A 399 -14.72 6.28 -3.40
C ALA A 399 -15.14 6.99 -4.70
N SER A 400 -14.27 7.81 -5.29
CA SER A 400 -14.58 8.60 -6.50
C SER A 400 -14.65 7.70 -7.74
N GLN A 401 -13.78 6.68 -7.85
CA GLN A 401 -13.88 5.64 -8.88
C GLN A 401 -15.17 4.81 -8.72
N ALA A 402 -15.48 4.37 -7.49
CA ALA A 402 -16.67 3.58 -7.20
C ALA A 402 -17.97 4.31 -7.58
N GLN A 403 -18.08 5.60 -7.27
CA GLN A 403 -19.25 6.42 -7.59
C GLN A 403 -19.44 6.63 -9.11
N ARG A 404 -18.36 6.82 -9.87
CA ARG A 404 -18.43 6.93 -11.34
C ARG A 404 -18.97 5.66 -11.99
N ILE A 405 -18.49 4.49 -11.53
CA ILE A 405 -18.98 3.18 -11.97
C ILE A 405 -20.43 2.97 -11.56
N ALA A 406 -20.77 3.30 -10.31
CA ALA A 406 -22.10 3.15 -9.76
C ALA A 406 -23.15 4.00 -10.49
N ARG A 407 -22.84 5.26 -10.80
CA ARG A 407 -23.71 6.15 -11.57
C ARG A 407 -24.13 5.52 -12.90
N ARG A 408 -23.15 4.97 -13.63
CA ARG A 408 -23.40 4.31 -14.91
C ARG A 408 -24.24 3.06 -14.75
N ARG A 409 -23.90 2.19 -13.80
CA ARG A 409 -24.66 0.96 -13.52
C ARG A 409 -26.08 1.24 -13.07
N PHE A 410 -26.30 2.26 -12.25
CA PHE A 410 -27.62 2.68 -11.81
C PHE A 410 -28.47 3.17 -12.98
N ALA A 411 -27.90 3.98 -13.87
CA ALA A 411 -28.60 4.42 -15.08
C ALA A 411 -28.90 3.25 -16.04
N GLN A 412 -27.95 2.31 -16.22
CA GLN A 412 -28.14 1.11 -17.03
C GLN A 412 -29.23 0.19 -16.47
N ALA A 413 -29.28 0.00 -15.16
CA ALA A 413 -30.32 -0.82 -14.50
C ALA A 413 -31.73 -0.23 -14.67
N ARG A 414 -31.82 1.05 -15.05
CA ARG A 414 -33.07 1.77 -15.34
C ARG A 414 -33.33 1.96 -16.84
N GLY A 415 -32.38 1.54 -17.69
CA GLY A 415 -32.44 1.73 -19.14
C GLY A 415 -33.47 0.84 -19.82
N ASP A 416 -33.90 1.27 -21.00
CA ASP A 416 -34.78 0.49 -21.87
C ASP A 416 -34.01 -0.69 -22.49
N THR A 417 -34.71 -1.79 -22.76
CA THR A 417 -34.14 -2.99 -23.37
C THR A 417 -34.95 -3.40 -24.58
N GLY A 418 -34.35 -4.14 -25.50
CA GLY A 418 -35.05 -4.56 -26.69
C GLY A 418 -34.37 -5.72 -27.38
N ILE A 419 -35.02 -6.17 -28.44
CA ILE A 419 -34.53 -7.22 -29.32
C ILE A 419 -34.76 -6.71 -30.74
N ILE A 420 -33.69 -6.67 -31.54
CA ILE A 420 -33.79 -6.45 -32.98
C ILE A 420 -33.57 -7.78 -33.70
N ASN A 421 -34.55 -8.20 -34.49
CA ASN A 421 -34.43 -9.33 -35.40
C ASN A 421 -34.02 -8.77 -36.75
N THR A 422 -32.79 -9.05 -37.16
CA THR A 422 -32.26 -8.64 -38.47
C THR A 422 -32.23 -9.81 -39.43
N ASN A 423 -32.00 -9.51 -40.70
CA ASN A 423 -31.54 -10.53 -41.65
C ASN A 423 -30.07 -10.93 -41.32
N MET A 424 -29.39 -11.62 -42.24
CA MET A 424 -27.98 -12.02 -42.08
C MET A 424 -26.99 -10.87 -41.84
N VAL A 425 -27.37 -9.60 -42.07
CA VAL A 425 -26.57 -8.42 -41.72
C VAL A 425 -26.27 -8.37 -40.22
N GLY A 426 -27.12 -8.94 -39.36
CA GLY A 426 -26.87 -9.03 -37.92
C GLY A 426 -25.61 -9.80 -37.54
N LEU A 427 -25.08 -10.65 -38.42
CA LEU A 427 -23.78 -11.30 -38.21
C LEU A 427 -22.62 -10.29 -38.11
N SER A 428 -22.79 -9.07 -38.60
CA SER A 428 -21.81 -7.99 -38.45
C SER A 428 -21.61 -7.55 -36.99
N ALA A 429 -22.59 -7.76 -36.12
CA ALA A 429 -22.47 -7.49 -34.68
C ALA A 429 -21.66 -8.56 -33.92
N TRP A 430 -21.22 -9.63 -34.57
CA TRP A 430 -20.51 -10.71 -33.89
C TRP A 430 -19.17 -10.24 -33.31
N GLY A 431 -19.04 -10.33 -31.98
CA GLY A 431 -17.84 -9.86 -31.26
C GLY A 431 -17.78 -8.35 -31.02
N LEU A 432 -18.84 -7.62 -31.41
CA LEU A 432 -19.04 -6.21 -31.11
C LEU A 432 -20.00 -6.06 -29.92
N LEU A 433 -19.85 -4.98 -29.16
CA LEU A 433 -20.69 -4.69 -27.99
C LEU A 433 -21.44 -3.38 -28.09
N TYR A 434 -20.94 -2.41 -28.85
CA TYR A 434 -21.58 -1.08 -28.96
C TYR A 434 -22.01 -0.82 -30.39
N GLY A 435 -23.21 -0.31 -30.57
CA GLY A 435 -23.74 0.05 -31.87
C GLY A 435 -24.82 1.11 -31.79
N GLU A 436 -25.38 1.45 -32.94
CA GLU A 436 -26.50 2.36 -33.08
C GLU A 436 -27.67 1.65 -33.76
N ILE A 437 -28.88 1.85 -33.23
CA ILE A 437 -30.12 1.38 -33.83
C ILE A 437 -30.98 2.60 -34.15
N THR A 438 -31.37 2.74 -35.40
CA THR A 438 -32.31 3.78 -35.83
C THR A 438 -33.75 3.29 -35.67
N LEU A 439 -34.58 4.03 -34.94
CA LEU A 439 -35.99 3.67 -34.77
C LEU A 439 -36.79 3.86 -36.08
N PRO A 440 -37.59 2.88 -36.53
CA PRO A 440 -38.29 2.92 -37.82
C PRO A 440 -39.35 4.02 -37.91
N ASP A 441 -40.03 4.34 -36.80
CA ASP A 441 -41.14 5.31 -36.79
C ASP A 441 -40.68 6.75 -36.48
N LEU A 442 -39.65 6.88 -35.64
CA LEU A 442 -39.21 8.17 -35.08
C LEU A 442 -37.97 8.73 -35.78
N GLY A 443 -37.17 7.86 -36.42
CA GLY A 443 -35.89 8.23 -37.04
C GLY A 443 -34.77 8.55 -36.03
N ASP A 444 -35.05 8.43 -34.73
CA ASP A 444 -34.08 8.67 -33.67
C ASP A 444 -33.01 7.57 -33.66
N ILE A 445 -31.75 8.00 -33.56
CA ILE A 445 -30.58 7.13 -33.47
C ILE A 445 -30.30 6.86 -32.00
N LEU A 446 -30.36 5.60 -31.61
CA LEU A 446 -30.14 5.19 -30.23
C LEU A 446 -28.80 4.48 -30.09
N PRO A 447 -27.88 4.98 -29.25
CA PRO A 447 -26.70 4.22 -28.88
C PRO A 447 -27.14 3.04 -28.00
N VAL A 448 -26.67 1.84 -28.34
CA VAL A 448 -27.04 0.61 -27.65
C VAL A 448 -25.81 -0.20 -27.27
N ARG A 449 -25.95 -0.97 -26.19
CA ARG A 449 -25.08 -2.10 -25.87
C ARG A 449 -25.77 -3.38 -26.30
N MET A 450 -25.14 -4.12 -27.20
CA MET A 450 -25.65 -5.36 -27.76
C MET A 450 -25.16 -6.56 -26.94
N GLU A 451 -25.99 -7.60 -26.88
CA GLU A 451 -25.59 -8.93 -26.44
C GLU A 451 -25.14 -9.78 -27.63
N ALA A 452 -24.67 -11.00 -27.34
CA ALA A 452 -24.24 -11.93 -28.38
C ALA A 452 -25.40 -12.22 -29.36
N PRO A 453 -25.20 -12.04 -30.68
CA PRO A 453 -26.20 -12.37 -31.68
C PRO A 453 -26.59 -13.86 -31.63
N ARG A 454 -27.88 -14.15 -31.74
CA ARG A 454 -28.44 -15.51 -31.79
C ARG A 454 -28.89 -15.78 -33.21
N VAL A 455 -28.31 -16.80 -33.84
CA VAL A 455 -28.56 -17.12 -35.25
C VAL A 455 -29.62 -18.22 -35.35
N ASP A 456 -30.65 -17.97 -36.16
CA ASP A 456 -31.60 -18.99 -36.61
C ASP A 456 -31.31 -19.33 -38.08
N ASP A 457 -30.64 -20.46 -38.29
CA ASP A 457 -30.25 -20.95 -39.62
C ASP A 457 -31.45 -21.39 -40.47
N GLU A 458 -32.57 -21.79 -39.87
CA GLU A 458 -33.76 -22.27 -40.60
C GLU A 458 -34.52 -21.09 -41.22
N GLN A 459 -34.63 -19.98 -40.49
CA GLN A 459 -35.32 -18.77 -40.94
C GLN A 459 -34.38 -17.75 -41.59
N GLY A 460 -33.08 -17.93 -41.44
CA GLY A 460 -32.06 -17.01 -41.95
C GLY A 460 -32.10 -15.63 -41.26
N THR A 461 -32.47 -15.61 -39.98
CA THR A 461 -32.59 -14.39 -39.17
C THR A 461 -31.57 -14.40 -38.04
N VAL A 462 -31.25 -13.20 -37.55
CA VAL A 462 -30.33 -13.00 -36.44
C VAL A 462 -31.02 -12.14 -35.39
N GLU A 463 -31.21 -12.70 -34.19
CA GLU A 463 -31.78 -12.02 -33.04
C GLU A 463 -30.64 -11.37 -32.23
N ILE A 464 -30.69 -10.04 -32.04
CA ILE A 464 -29.72 -9.29 -31.25
C ILE A 464 -30.46 -8.62 -30.09
N PRO A 465 -30.32 -9.16 -28.86
CA PRO A 465 -30.77 -8.44 -27.67
C PRO A 465 -29.89 -7.21 -27.44
N PHE A 466 -30.49 -6.10 -27.00
CA PHE A 466 -29.78 -4.88 -26.70
C PHE A 466 -30.34 -4.16 -25.47
N THR A 467 -29.50 -3.33 -24.86
CA THR A 467 -29.87 -2.36 -23.82
C THR A 467 -29.51 -0.97 -24.32
N VAL A 468 -30.41 0.00 -24.16
CA VAL A 468 -30.14 1.39 -24.53
C VAL A 468 -29.05 1.95 -23.64
N TRP A 469 -28.04 2.54 -24.26
CA TRP A 469 -26.95 3.16 -23.53
C TRP A 469 -27.42 4.49 -22.91
N PRO A 470 -27.30 4.68 -21.59
CA PRO A 470 -27.81 5.88 -20.95
C PRO A 470 -26.99 7.10 -21.35
N LEU A 471 -27.67 8.21 -21.69
CA LEU A 471 -27.03 9.51 -21.84
C LEU A 471 -26.76 10.10 -20.44
N LEU A 472 -25.49 10.12 -20.05
CA LEU A 472 -25.07 10.66 -18.75
C LEU A 472 -24.52 12.08 -18.91
N PRO A 473 -24.93 13.03 -18.04
CA PRO A 473 -24.28 14.33 -17.95
C PRO A 473 -22.79 14.20 -17.63
N VAL A 474 -22.01 15.19 -18.08
CA VAL A 474 -20.57 15.28 -17.75
C VAL A 474 -20.41 15.26 -16.23
N TRP A 475 -19.53 14.39 -15.73
CA TRP A 475 -19.25 14.25 -14.30
C TRP A 475 -18.74 15.56 -13.70
N ASN A 476 -19.43 16.08 -12.68
CA ASN A 476 -19.01 17.23 -11.91
C ASN A 476 -18.63 16.80 -10.48
N PRO A 477 -17.33 16.75 -10.14
CA PRO A 477 -16.87 16.29 -8.82
C PRO A 477 -17.42 17.07 -7.62
N SER A 478 -17.85 18.32 -7.81
CA SER A 478 -18.40 19.13 -6.71
C SER A 478 -19.86 18.80 -6.36
N LEU A 479 -20.61 18.26 -7.31
CA LEU A 479 -22.05 17.98 -7.19
C LEU A 479 -22.37 16.48 -7.20
N ASP A 480 -21.65 15.71 -8.01
CA ASP A 480 -21.93 14.29 -8.23
C ASP A 480 -21.16 13.38 -7.28
N GLU A 481 -20.18 13.91 -6.52
CA GLU A 481 -19.28 13.13 -5.67
C GLU A 481 -19.56 13.35 -4.17
N ALA A 482 -19.98 12.26 -3.51
CA ALA A 482 -19.98 12.16 -2.06
C ALA A 482 -18.55 12.03 -1.53
N SER A 483 -18.34 12.52 -0.30
CA SER A 483 -17.07 12.36 0.39
C SER A 483 -16.83 10.89 0.75
N ALA A 484 -15.57 10.47 0.78
CA ALA A 484 -15.21 9.16 1.31
C ALA A 484 -15.68 9.02 2.78
N PRO A 485 -15.97 7.80 3.25
CA PRO A 485 -16.27 7.56 4.65
C PRO A 485 -15.17 8.12 5.56
N GLU A 486 -15.57 8.62 6.73
CA GLU A 486 -14.58 9.09 7.70
C GLU A 486 -13.62 7.96 8.08
N PRO A 487 -12.30 8.24 8.17
CA PRO A 487 -11.34 7.22 8.50
C PRO A 487 -11.62 6.65 9.89
N ILE A 488 -11.58 5.32 10.01
CA ILE A 488 -11.57 4.71 11.34
C ILE A 488 -10.21 4.99 11.93
N PRO A 489 -10.11 5.66 13.09
CA PRO A 489 -8.83 5.78 13.75
C PRO A 489 -8.32 4.36 14.03
N ASP A 490 -7.06 4.10 13.69
CA ASP A 490 -6.41 2.86 14.10
C ASP A 490 -6.59 2.63 15.60
N LEU A 491 -6.57 1.36 16.01
CA LEU A 491 -6.71 1.00 17.42
C LEU A 491 -5.55 1.61 18.20
N GLY A 492 -5.76 2.81 18.70
CA GLY A 492 -4.81 3.55 19.49
C GLY A 492 -4.75 3.01 20.92
N TYR A 493 -3.95 3.67 21.72
CA TYR A 493 -4.08 3.53 23.17
C TYR A 493 -5.29 4.35 23.59
N GLU A 494 -6.15 3.79 24.43
CA GLU A 494 -7.07 4.63 25.21
C GLU A 494 -6.20 5.39 26.19
N THR A 495 -6.04 6.70 25.96
CA THR A 495 -5.08 7.50 26.71
C THR A 495 -5.55 8.93 26.89
N ASP A 496 -5.18 9.51 28.03
CA ASP A 496 -5.27 10.95 28.29
C ASP A 496 -4.02 11.70 27.81
N MET A 497 -3.08 11.02 27.12
CA MET A 497 -1.90 11.64 26.56
C MET A 497 -2.23 12.55 25.39
N ILE A 498 -1.66 13.75 25.40
CA ILE A 498 -1.86 14.75 24.36
C ILE A 498 -1.06 14.34 23.12
N SER A 499 -1.72 14.33 21.95
CA SER A 499 -1.05 14.11 20.67
C SER A 499 -0.10 15.28 20.34
N PRO A 500 1.17 15.02 19.97
CA PRO A 500 2.09 16.08 19.56
C PRO A 500 1.67 16.78 18.26
N ASN A 501 2.20 17.98 18.05
CA ASN A 501 2.10 18.69 16.78
C ASN A 501 2.98 18.02 15.71
N ALA A 502 2.68 18.29 14.44
CA ALA A 502 3.51 17.81 13.33
C ALA A 502 4.98 18.23 13.51
N PRO A 503 5.95 17.38 13.13
CA PRO A 503 7.36 17.78 13.14
C PRO A 503 7.59 19.05 12.31
N ALA A 504 8.48 19.92 12.79
CA ALA A 504 8.65 21.26 12.25
C ALA A 504 9.63 21.31 11.06
N SER A 505 10.59 20.38 11.01
CA SER A 505 11.65 20.41 9.99
C SER A 505 12.37 19.08 9.86
N ALA A 506 12.86 18.77 8.65
CA ALA A 506 13.75 17.66 8.38
C ALA A 506 15.00 18.15 7.62
N ILE A 507 16.19 17.90 8.16
CA ILE A 507 17.46 18.35 7.58
C ILE A 507 18.50 17.24 7.55
N GLN A 508 19.40 17.28 6.57
CA GLN A 508 20.62 16.50 6.57
C GLN A 508 21.76 17.30 7.20
N VAL A 509 22.45 16.68 8.15
CA VAL A 509 23.68 17.18 8.74
C VAL A 509 24.86 16.35 8.23
N THR A 510 25.90 17.02 7.77
CA THR A 510 27.17 16.38 7.36
C THR A 510 28.23 16.70 8.39
N PHE A 511 28.79 15.67 9.00
CA PHE A 511 29.89 15.85 9.95
C PHE A 511 31.22 16.12 9.22
N PRO A 512 32.13 16.90 9.82
CA PRO A 512 33.41 17.23 9.22
C PRO A 512 34.32 15.99 9.13
N GLY A 513 35.37 16.07 8.31
CA GLY A 513 36.41 15.03 8.24
C GLY A 513 35.95 13.67 7.70
N GLY A 514 34.79 13.61 7.02
CA GLY A 514 34.26 12.36 6.47
C GLY A 514 33.56 11.46 7.49
N ALA A 515 33.20 11.99 8.67
CA ALA A 515 32.56 11.25 9.76
C ALA A 515 31.09 10.84 9.50
N GLY A 516 30.63 10.93 8.26
CA GLY A 516 29.29 10.52 7.84
C GLY A 516 28.27 11.66 7.81
N THR A 517 27.03 11.27 7.52
CA THR A 517 25.85 12.14 7.46
C THR A 517 24.76 11.58 8.37
N GLU A 518 23.85 12.42 8.81
CA GLU A 518 22.64 11.99 9.50
C GLU A 518 21.43 12.85 9.10
N LEU A 519 20.26 12.20 9.05
CA LEU A 519 18.97 12.87 9.01
C LEU A 519 18.63 13.34 10.42
N ARG A 520 18.09 14.56 10.55
CA ARG A 520 17.51 15.07 11.78
C ARG A 520 16.11 15.61 11.55
N ILE A 521 15.20 15.26 12.44
CA ILE A 521 13.83 15.78 12.45
C ILE A 521 13.61 16.52 13.76
N GLY A 522 13.22 17.79 13.68
CA GLY A 522 12.92 18.64 14.84
C GLY A 522 11.43 18.65 15.12
N PHE A 523 11.05 18.58 16.39
CA PHE A 523 9.65 18.59 16.83
C PHE A 523 9.49 19.28 18.18
N THR A 524 8.25 19.56 18.57
CA THR A 524 7.91 20.11 19.89
C THR A 524 6.87 19.22 20.51
N LEU A 525 7.18 18.72 21.71
CA LEU A 525 6.31 17.83 22.45
C LEU A 525 5.32 18.63 23.32
N PRO A 526 4.14 18.08 23.63
CA PRO A 526 3.17 18.70 24.52
C PRO A 526 3.76 18.97 25.92
N ALA A 527 3.23 19.99 26.59
CA ALA A 527 3.59 20.29 27.99
C ALA A 527 2.89 19.31 28.96
N GLN A 528 3.30 18.05 28.90
CA GLN A 528 2.83 16.93 29.72
C GLN A 528 4.04 16.05 30.10
N GLU A 529 3.98 15.33 31.21
CA GLU A 529 5.00 14.34 31.57
C GLU A 529 4.91 13.10 30.66
N TYR A 530 6.06 12.63 30.19
CA TYR A 530 6.23 11.42 29.40
C TYR A 530 7.59 10.79 29.70
N ASP A 531 7.71 9.48 29.53
CA ASP A 531 8.94 8.72 29.73
C ASP A 531 9.76 8.62 28.44
N THR A 532 9.10 8.53 27.30
CA THR A 532 9.76 8.26 26.02
C THR A 532 9.01 8.92 24.87
N ALA A 533 9.73 9.64 24.02
CA ALA A 533 9.25 10.02 22.70
C ALA A 533 9.61 8.94 21.67
N GLU A 534 8.74 8.70 20.70
CA GLU A 534 9.03 7.85 19.53
C GLU A 534 8.86 8.69 18.27
N ALA A 535 9.96 8.93 17.57
CA ALA A 535 9.99 9.56 16.28
C ALA A 535 10.22 8.52 15.18
N THR A 536 9.38 8.56 14.15
CA THR A 536 9.46 7.65 13.01
C THR A 536 9.46 8.43 11.72
N PHE A 537 10.15 7.89 10.72
CA PHE A 537 10.12 8.44 9.37
C PHE A 537 10.05 7.32 8.33
N ARG A 538 9.59 7.67 7.14
CA ARG A 538 9.72 6.81 5.95
C ARG A 538 10.20 7.65 4.78
N SER A 539 11.05 7.06 3.95
CA SER A 539 11.50 7.66 2.69
C SER A 539 10.64 7.20 1.53
N TYR A 540 10.78 7.86 0.39
CA TYR A 540 10.07 7.50 -0.84
C TYR A 540 11.02 6.99 -1.91
N THR A 541 10.57 5.99 -2.67
CA THR A 541 11.19 5.54 -3.92
C THR A 541 10.27 5.95 -5.07
N GLY A 542 10.58 7.06 -5.75
CA GLY A 542 9.60 7.73 -6.62
C GLY A 542 8.43 8.25 -5.79
N ASP A 543 7.20 7.90 -6.17
CA ASP A 543 5.98 8.26 -5.43
C ASP A 543 5.53 7.18 -4.42
N LEU A 544 6.34 6.13 -4.24
CA LEU A 544 5.98 4.99 -3.39
C LEU A 544 6.66 5.08 -2.01
N PRO A 545 5.90 5.02 -0.90
CA PRO A 545 6.47 5.09 0.44
C PRO A 545 7.21 3.80 0.77
N ASN A 546 8.40 3.90 1.36
CA ASN A 546 9.07 2.77 1.97
C ASN A 546 8.48 2.51 3.37
N SER A 547 8.91 1.43 4.03
CA SER A 547 8.46 1.11 5.39
C SER A 547 8.86 2.21 6.38
N TRP A 548 8.04 2.41 7.42
CA TRP A 548 8.39 3.25 8.57
C TRP A 548 9.64 2.69 9.28
N GLN A 549 10.51 3.59 9.72
CA GLN A 549 11.74 3.30 10.45
C GLN A 549 11.79 4.15 11.72
N GLY A 550 12.32 3.57 12.79
CA GLY A 550 12.58 4.28 14.04
C GLY A 550 13.76 5.24 13.90
N MET A 551 13.80 6.23 14.78
CA MET A 551 14.91 7.16 14.92
C MET A 551 15.46 7.13 16.35
N PHE A 552 16.58 7.79 16.57
CA PHE A 552 17.13 8.00 17.92
C PHE A 552 16.71 9.37 18.44
N GLU A 553 15.99 9.41 19.55
CA GLU A 553 15.52 10.63 20.19
C GLU A 553 16.62 11.28 21.05
N GLY A 554 16.72 12.62 20.98
CA GLY A 554 17.72 13.37 21.72
C GLY A 554 17.20 14.70 22.27
N PRO A 555 17.85 15.28 23.30
CA PRO A 555 19.09 14.81 23.95
C PRO A 555 18.93 13.59 24.86
N SER A 556 17.70 13.27 25.28
CA SER A 556 17.32 12.05 26.01
C SER A 556 15.87 11.69 25.66
N ALA A 557 15.45 10.45 25.95
CA ALA A 557 14.13 9.94 25.62
C ALA A 557 12.98 10.72 26.30
N ASP A 558 13.22 11.23 27.51
CA ASP A 558 12.30 11.98 28.38
C ASP A 558 12.34 13.51 28.15
N ALA A 559 13.29 14.01 27.36
CA ALA A 559 13.44 15.44 27.07
C ALA A 559 13.66 15.70 25.57
N ALA A 560 13.14 14.81 24.72
CA ALA A 560 13.42 14.82 23.29
C ALA A 560 12.91 16.09 22.60
N THR A 561 13.80 16.80 21.91
CA THR A 561 13.46 17.96 21.06
C THR A 561 13.69 17.68 19.58
N PHE A 562 14.37 16.58 19.27
CA PHE A 562 14.64 16.13 17.92
C PHE A 562 14.89 14.62 17.92
N ALA A 563 14.87 14.03 16.73
CA ALA A 563 15.37 12.69 16.51
C ALA A 563 16.34 12.64 15.32
N TYR A 564 17.24 11.67 15.32
CA TYR A 564 18.24 11.51 14.26
C TYR A 564 18.39 10.06 13.81
N LEU A 565 18.81 9.88 12.56
CA LEU A 565 19.23 8.58 12.03
C LEU A 565 20.50 8.75 11.17
N PRO A 566 21.58 7.98 11.43
CA PRO A 566 22.76 7.98 10.58
C PRO A 566 22.44 7.53 9.15
N GLY A 567 22.93 8.28 8.16
CA GLY A 567 22.74 8.00 6.74
C GLY A 567 22.56 9.27 5.91
N SER A 568 22.64 9.10 4.58
CA SER A 568 22.47 10.18 3.62
C SER A 568 21.04 10.17 3.09
N TYR A 569 20.28 11.20 3.45
CA TYR A 569 18.87 11.35 3.08
C TYR A 569 18.57 12.67 2.35
N GLY A 570 19.59 13.50 2.12
CA GLY A 570 19.45 14.80 1.47
C GLY A 570 18.87 14.70 0.07
N GLY A 571 17.85 15.51 -0.21
CA GLY A 571 17.10 15.49 -1.47
C GLY A 571 16.06 14.39 -1.58
N LEU A 572 15.93 13.49 -0.60
CA LEU A 572 14.84 12.51 -0.57
C LEU A 572 13.57 13.16 -0.02
N THR A 573 12.42 12.79 -0.58
CA THR A 573 11.12 13.04 0.03
C THR A 573 10.91 12.08 1.18
N ILE A 574 10.47 12.60 2.33
CA ILE A 574 10.17 11.81 3.52
C ILE A 574 8.82 12.21 4.12
N ASP A 575 8.23 11.26 4.83
CA ASP A 575 7.21 11.51 5.84
C ASP A 575 7.83 11.33 7.23
N ALA A 576 7.49 12.20 8.17
CA ALA A 576 7.89 12.07 9.57
C ALA A 576 6.72 12.33 10.52
N ARG A 577 6.70 11.60 11.64
CA ARG A 577 5.70 11.75 12.70
C ARG A 577 6.29 11.38 14.06
N VAL A 578 5.69 11.89 15.13
CA VAL A 578 6.14 11.67 16.50
C VAL A 578 4.95 11.37 17.43
N ARG A 579 5.18 10.54 18.44
CA ARG A 579 4.27 10.32 19.57
C ARG A 579 5.04 10.22 20.88
N VAL A 580 4.34 10.25 22.00
CA VAL A 580 4.93 10.16 23.35
C VAL A 580 4.31 9.02 24.14
N PHE A 581 5.05 8.49 25.10
CA PHE A 581 4.66 7.40 25.98
C PHE A 581 4.91 7.72 27.45
N ASN A 582 4.03 7.26 28.32
CA ASN A 582 4.21 7.18 29.76
C ASN A 582 3.96 5.73 30.19
N GLY A 583 5.02 5.01 30.55
CA GLY A 583 5.01 3.55 30.68
C GLY A 583 4.59 2.85 29.39
N ASP A 584 3.47 2.14 29.44
CA ASP A 584 2.90 1.40 28.31
C ASP A 584 1.74 2.18 27.63
N ASP A 585 1.36 3.34 28.15
CA ASP A 585 0.35 4.23 27.56
C ASP A 585 1.02 5.18 26.56
N GLY A 586 0.48 5.29 25.33
CA GLY A 586 1.06 6.13 24.28
C GLY A 586 0.05 7.05 23.63
N SER A 587 0.44 8.28 23.30
CA SER A 587 -0.40 9.20 22.52
C SER A 587 -0.68 8.66 21.12
N TYR A 588 -1.67 9.24 20.43
CA TYR A 588 -1.75 9.11 18.97
C TYR A 588 -0.52 9.75 18.32
N TYR A 589 -0.24 9.35 17.07
CA TYR A 589 0.77 10.00 16.25
C TYR A 589 0.37 11.45 15.93
N SER A 590 1.38 12.32 15.86
CA SER A 590 1.23 13.66 15.30
C SER A 590 0.77 13.59 13.83
N PRO A 591 0.17 14.67 13.30
CA PRO A 591 0.06 14.83 11.85
C PRO A 591 1.42 14.69 11.15
N ILE A 592 1.40 14.22 9.91
CA ILE A 592 2.62 13.90 9.15
C ILE A 592 3.28 15.19 8.63
N LEU A 593 4.61 15.29 8.82
CA LEU A 593 5.46 16.20 8.05
C LEU A 593 5.86 15.52 6.74
N HIS A 594 5.28 15.96 5.62
CA HIS A 594 5.70 15.55 4.27
C HIS A 594 6.62 16.61 3.68
N THR A 595 7.91 16.30 3.50
CA THR A 595 8.89 17.28 3.00
C THR A 595 10.06 16.63 2.28
N VAL A 596 10.78 17.41 1.47
CA VAL A 596 12.11 17.04 0.97
C VAL A 596 13.16 17.40 2.01
N VAL A 597 14.09 16.48 2.29
CA VAL A 597 15.17 16.69 3.25
C VAL A 597 16.16 17.72 2.69
N GLY A 598 16.22 18.88 3.33
CA GLY A 598 17.11 19.98 2.96
C GLY A 598 18.45 19.96 3.71
N VAL A 599 19.29 20.95 3.43
CA VAL A 599 20.47 21.28 4.25
C VAL A 599 20.33 22.72 4.70
N ASP A 600 20.43 22.96 6.01
CA ASP A 600 20.45 24.30 6.58
C ASP A 600 21.88 24.66 7.02
N ASN A 601 22.42 25.72 6.44
CA ASN A 601 23.74 26.26 6.76
C ASN A 601 23.67 27.71 7.30
N THR A 602 22.51 28.14 7.77
CA THR A 602 22.40 29.42 8.49
C THR A 602 23.28 29.37 9.75
N ALA A 603 24.04 30.43 10.02
CA ALA A 603 25.00 30.43 11.12
C ALA A 603 24.31 30.10 12.46
N CYS A 604 24.88 29.18 13.23
CA CYS A 604 24.36 28.82 14.54
C CYS A 604 24.56 29.93 15.57
N ALA A 605 23.88 29.86 16.71
CA ALA A 605 24.22 30.61 17.90
C ALA A 605 25.57 30.13 18.51
N ALA A 606 26.16 30.96 19.38
CA ALA A 606 27.34 30.57 20.14
C ALA A 606 27.01 29.38 21.05
N PRO A 607 27.96 28.45 21.28
CA PRO A 607 27.74 27.32 22.18
C PRO A 607 27.43 27.81 23.60
N THR A 608 26.41 27.21 24.22
CA THR A 608 25.97 27.53 25.57
C THR A 608 26.89 26.82 26.57
N LEU A 609 27.46 27.58 27.52
CA LEU A 609 28.24 27.00 28.62
C LEU A 609 27.28 26.34 29.61
N VAL A 610 27.41 25.01 29.79
CA VAL A 610 26.60 24.22 30.72
C VAL A 610 27.27 24.17 32.09
N SER A 611 28.58 23.89 32.13
CA SER A 611 29.35 23.81 33.38
C SER A 611 30.86 23.99 33.13
N GLY A 612 31.62 24.12 34.22
CA GLY A 612 33.07 24.27 34.19
C GLY A 612 33.54 25.71 34.03
N GLY A 613 34.82 25.88 33.69
CA GLY A 613 35.44 27.18 33.55
C GLY A 613 36.94 27.09 33.28
N THR A 614 37.64 28.16 33.60
CA THR A 614 39.10 28.24 33.52
C THR A 614 39.72 28.25 34.91
N SER A 615 40.93 27.72 35.03
CA SER A 615 41.70 27.70 36.27
C SER A 615 43.20 27.80 36.02
N THR A 616 43.96 28.09 37.07
CA THR A 616 45.43 28.10 37.02
C THR A 616 46.01 26.90 37.76
N LEU A 617 46.96 26.19 37.16
CA LEU A 617 47.74 25.13 37.81
C LEU A 617 49.22 25.37 37.57
N GLY A 618 49.92 25.87 38.61
CA GLY A 618 51.31 26.32 38.48
C GLY A 618 51.44 27.45 37.46
N SER A 619 52.36 27.31 36.50
CA SER A 619 52.57 28.25 35.38
C SER A 619 51.69 27.95 34.15
N SER A 620 50.60 27.19 34.31
CA SER A 620 49.70 26.82 33.21
C SER A 620 48.27 27.29 33.45
N ALA A 621 47.64 27.76 32.38
CA ALA A 621 46.23 28.02 32.31
C ALA A 621 45.50 26.76 31.84
N GLN A 622 44.44 26.37 32.54
CA GLN A 622 43.64 25.20 32.24
C GLN A 622 42.22 25.60 31.86
N LEU A 623 41.67 24.90 30.87
CA LEU A 623 40.27 24.93 30.50
C LEU A 623 39.66 23.57 30.80
N ASN A 624 38.51 23.57 31.47
CA ASN A 624 37.64 22.40 31.55
C ASN A 624 36.20 22.89 31.53
N VAL A 625 35.55 22.78 30.37
CA VAL A 625 34.18 23.27 30.16
C VAL A 625 33.33 22.22 29.48
N THR A 626 32.05 22.17 29.85
CA THR A 626 31.02 21.45 29.13
C THR A 626 30.13 22.46 28.44
N VAL A 627 29.94 22.30 27.13
CA VAL A 627 29.09 23.17 26.31
C VAL A 627 28.03 22.37 25.57
N SER A 628 26.96 23.03 25.14
CA SER A 628 25.94 22.45 24.27
C SER A 628 25.58 23.40 23.13
N ALA A 629 25.16 22.83 22.00
CA ALA A 629 24.53 23.58 20.91
C ALA A 629 23.06 23.18 20.87
N GLY A 630 22.13 24.14 20.85
CA GLY A 630 20.69 23.84 20.92
C GLY A 630 20.00 23.66 19.57
N GLU A 631 20.64 24.05 18.47
CA GLU A 631 19.99 24.17 17.17
C GLU A 631 20.16 22.92 16.31
N LEU A 632 19.09 22.53 15.60
CA LEU A 632 19.04 21.30 14.80
C LEU A 632 20.17 21.19 13.78
N ARG A 633 20.60 22.31 13.20
CA ARG A 633 21.64 22.42 12.15
C ARG A 633 23.08 22.41 12.66
N ALA A 634 23.30 22.39 13.97
CA ALA A 634 24.64 22.35 14.56
C ALA A 634 25.33 21.03 14.24
N ALA A 635 26.41 21.06 13.45
CA ALA A 635 27.13 19.86 13.03
C ALA A 635 28.28 19.50 13.98
N TYR A 636 29.05 20.50 14.41
CA TYR A 636 30.21 20.30 15.29
C TYR A 636 30.57 21.56 16.04
N VAL A 637 31.33 21.40 17.13
CA VAL A 637 31.91 22.50 17.90
C VAL A 637 33.43 22.41 17.82
N THR A 638 34.08 23.54 17.53
CA THR A 638 35.54 23.68 17.59
C THR A 638 35.96 24.43 18.84
N LEU A 639 37.10 24.03 19.39
CA LEU A 639 37.84 24.75 20.41
C LEU A 639 39.14 25.25 19.80
N GLU A 640 39.39 26.55 19.89
CA GLU A 640 40.66 27.15 19.53
C GLU A 640 41.27 27.86 20.74
N SER A 641 42.59 27.88 20.83
CA SER A 641 43.31 28.63 21.87
C SER A 641 44.41 29.51 21.30
N ARG A 642 44.72 30.57 22.05
CA ARG A 642 45.88 31.44 21.83
C ARG A 642 46.50 31.83 23.16
N GLY A 643 47.80 32.08 23.16
CA GLY A 643 48.54 32.52 24.33
C GLY A 643 49.42 33.73 24.02
N PRO A 644 50.25 34.16 24.98
CA PRO A 644 51.15 35.28 24.78
C PRO A 644 52.30 34.90 23.81
N THR A 645 52.79 35.86 23.03
CA THR A 645 54.01 35.70 22.23
C THR A 645 55.26 35.68 23.12
N THR A 646 56.34 35.07 22.63
CA THR A 646 57.64 35.08 23.31
C THR A 646 58.09 36.52 23.57
N GLY A 647 58.08 36.95 24.84
CA GLY A 647 58.37 38.34 25.25
C GLY A 647 57.17 39.12 25.81
N GLY A 648 55.96 38.54 25.84
CA GLY A 648 54.80 39.07 26.58
C GLY A 648 54.05 40.23 25.93
N ILE A 649 54.46 40.69 24.74
CA ILE A 649 53.84 41.80 24.01
C ILE A 649 53.16 41.26 22.75
N GLY A 650 51.97 40.68 22.91
CA GLY A 650 51.14 40.21 21.80
C GLY A 650 50.58 38.80 21.98
N TRP A 651 49.71 38.41 21.04
CA TRP A 651 49.02 37.12 21.02
C TRP A 651 49.56 36.22 19.91
N THR A 652 49.68 34.91 20.18
CA THR A 652 49.87 33.93 19.11
C THR A 652 48.64 33.89 18.20
N PRO A 653 48.77 33.42 16.95
CA PRO A 653 47.61 33.07 16.14
C PRO A 653 46.71 32.06 16.87
N TRP A 654 45.41 32.11 16.58
CA TRP A 654 44.48 31.08 17.03
C TRP A 654 44.89 29.73 16.42
N SER A 655 44.93 28.70 17.25
CA SER A 655 45.19 27.32 16.83
C SER A 655 44.06 26.40 17.27
N LEU A 656 43.60 25.54 16.37
CA LEU A 656 42.62 24.50 16.68
C LEU A 656 43.19 23.53 17.71
N VAL A 657 42.48 23.37 18.82
CA VAL A 657 42.80 22.45 19.90
C VAL A 657 42.00 21.16 19.74
N SER A 658 40.70 21.29 19.51
CA SER A 658 39.78 20.16 19.45
C SER A 658 38.59 20.47 18.55
N GLN A 659 38.02 19.42 17.98
CA GLN A 659 36.80 19.46 17.19
C GLN A 659 35.97 18.24 17.56
N GLN A 660 34.71 18.44 17.94
CA GLN A 660 33.80 17.36 18.31
C GLN A 660 32.47 17.51 17.57
N ASN A 661 31.96 16.40 17.03
CA ASN A 661 30.62 16.35 16.44
C ASN A 661 29.58 16.70 17.51
N ALA A 662 28.60 17.51 17.12
CA ALA A 662 27.60 18.03 18.02
C ALA A 662 26.21 17.60 17.58
N ARG A 663 25.38 17.22 18.55
CA ARG A 663 23.94 17.10 18.39
C ARG A 663 23.21 18.13 19.27
N PRO A 664 21.98 18.53 18.92
CA PRO A 664 21.19 19.44 19.73
C PRO A 664 21.10 18.97 21.18
N GLY A 665 21.42 19.84 22.13
CA GLY A 665 21.38 19.56 23.57
C GLY A 665 22.47 18.61 24.08
N GLN A 666 23.30 18.02 23.22
CA GLN A 666 24.38 17.13 23.66
C GLN A 666 25.44 17.89 24.46
N HIS A 667 25.80 17.35 25.62
CA HIS A 667 26.89 17.88 26.45
C HIS A 667 28.25 17.46 25.88
N LEU A 668 29.04 18.44 25.44
CA LEU A 668 30.39 18.24 24.91
C LEU A 668 31.42 18.81 25.88
N THR A 669 32.34 17.97 26.34
CA THR A 669 33.40 18.39 27.26
C THR A 669 34.68 18.71 26.49
N PHE A 670 35.22 19.89 26.75
CA PHE A 670 36.45 20.40 26.16
C PHE A 670 37.46 20.71 27.26
N THR A 671 38.67 20.19 27.09
CA THR A 671 39.79 20.42 27.99
C THR A 671 41.02 20.90 27.23
N ASP A 672 41.74 21.87 27.77
CA ASP A 672 43.02 22.33 27.25
C ASP A 672 43.92 22.77 28.41
N SER A 673 45.24 22.71 28.22
CA SER A 673 46.22 23.16 29.19
C SER A 673 47.39 23.83 28.48
N ARG A 674 47.59 25.11 28.75
CA ARG A 674 48.61 25.96 28.11
C ARG A 674 49.56 26.51 29.15
N SER A 675 50.85 26.20 29.03
CA SER A 675 51.90 26.82 29.84
C SER A 675 52.24 28.21 29.32
N VAL A 676 52.34 29.20 30.21
CA VAL A 676 52.77 30.58 29.88
C VAL A 676 54.20 30.90 30.35
N GLY A 677 54.92 29.90 30.89
CA GLY A 677 56.26 30.08 31.45
C GLY A 677 56.26 30.90 32.75
N THR A 678 57.47 31.25 33.23
CA THR A 678 57.65 31.96 34.52
C THR A 678 57.23 33.43 34.48
N GLY A 679 57.13 34.03 33.29
CA GLY A 679 56.75 35.43 33.11
C GLY A 679 55.24 35.72 33.29
N GLY A 680 54.41 34.68 33.40
CA GLY A 680 52.95 34.83 33.44
C GLY A 680 52.35 35.29 32.11
N GLY A 681 51.02 35.40 32.04
CA GLY A 681 50.32 35.88 30.85
C GLY A 681 48.87 35.42 30.77
N ASP A 682 48.14 35.99 29.82
CA ASP A 682 46.76 35.62 29.53
C ASP A 682 46.70 34.52 28.47
N VAL A 683 45.88 33.49 28.71
CA VAL A 683 45.51 32.49 27.71
C VAL A 683 44.03 32.69 27.39
N GLU A 684 43.68 32.65 26.11
CA GLU A 684 42.30 32.70 25.66
C GLU A 684 41.90 31.46 24.89
N TRP A 685 40.66 31.07 25.11
CA TRP A 685 39.97 30.04 24.38
C TRP A 685 38.73 30.62 23.73
N ARG A 686 38.41 30.14 22.52
CA ARG A 686 37.13 30.43 21.89
C ARG A 686 36.51 29.14 21.38
N LEU A 687 35.21 28.99 21.65
CA LEU A 687 34.40 27.91 21.10
C LEU A 687 33.45 28.46 20.05
N GLN A 688 33.23 27.68 18.99
CA GLN A 688 32.32 28.03 17.91
C GLN A 688 31.51 26.82 17.50
N THR A 689 30.20 27.00 17.32
CA THR A 689 29.33 26.00 16.69
C THR A 689 29.32 26.23 15.19
N LEU A 690 29.48 25.18 14.39
CA LEU A 690 29.52 25.23 12.93
C LEU A 690 28.48 24.30 12.31
N THR A 691 28.00 24.67 11.12
CA THR A 691 27.08 23.86 10.29
C THR A 691 27.82 22.93 9.33
N SER A 692 27.08 22.14 8.56
CA SER A 692 27.60 21.12 7.62
C SER A 692 28.63 21.64 6.61
N ASN A 693 28.50 22.90 6.15
CA ASN A 693 29.46 23.52 5.22
C ASN A 693 30.59 24.30 5.92
N GLY A 694 30.68 24.26 7.25
CA GLY A 694 31.64 25.03 8.04
C GLY A 694 31.25 26.49 8.26
N THR A 695 29.99 26.88 8.04
CA THR A 695 29.52 28.22 8.45
C THR A 695 29.52 28.30 9.96
N GLY A 696 30.37 29.17 10.50
CA GLY A 696 30.53 29.34 11.94
C GLY A 696 29.60 30.40 12.53
N GLY A 697 29.03 30.08 13.70
CA GLY A 697 28.29 31.02 14.54
C GLY A 697 29.19 32.04 15.27
N PRO A 698 28.64 32.87 16.16
CA PRO A 698 29.44 33.72 17.02
C PRO A 698 30.30 32.88 18.00
N TYR A 699 31.43 33.44 18.41
CA TYR A 699 32.34 32.79 19.34
C TYR A 699 31.90 32.95 20.80
N ARG A 700 32.10 31.90 21.60
CA ARG A 700 32.12 31.97 23.06
C ARG A 700 33.57 32.03 23.53
N THR A 701 34.00 33.18 24.05
CA THR A 701 35.39 33.37 24.51
C THR A 701 35.50 33.20 26.03
N LEU A 702 36.59 32.58 26.46
CA LEU A 702 36.99 32.41 27.86
C LEU A 702 38.47 32.79 27.98
N SER A 703 38.84 33.46 29.08
CA SER A 703 40.21 33.96 29.28
C SER A 703 40.68 33.63 30.68
N GLN A 704 41.95 33.28 30.83
CA GLN A 704 42.58 33.02 32.12
C GLN A 704 43.93 33.72 32.22
N ASN A 705 44.08 34.55 33.23
CA ASN A 705 45.37 35.12 33.61
C ASN A 705 46.14 34.13 34.50
N VAL A 706 47.41 33.92 34.20
CA VAL A 706 48.36 33.21 35.06
C VAL A 706 49.38 34.21 35.57
N ALA A 707 49.46 34.35 36.89
CA ALA A 707 50.41 35.26 37.52
C ALA A 707 51.87 34.82 37.27
N PRO A 708 52.83 35.76 37.18
CA PRO A 708 54.25 35.42 37.12
C PRO A 708 54.67 34.64 38.36
N SER A 709 55.46 33.58 38.20
CA SER A 709 56.05 32.87 39.33
C SER A 709 57.24 33.68 39.85
N SER A 710 57.20 34.11 41.11
CA SER A 710 58.30 34.79 41.80
C SER A 710 59.53 33.91 41.98
#